data_AF-A0A8T4VBL5-F1
#
_entry.id   AF-A0A8T4VBL5-F1
#
_cell.length_a   1.000
_cell.length_b   1.000
_cell.length_c   1.000
_cell.angle_alpha   90.00
_cell.angle_beta   90.00
_cell.angle_gamma   90.00
#
_symmetry.space_group_name_H-M   'P 1'
#
loop_
_entity.id
_entity.type
_entity.pdbx_description
1 polymer ?
#
loop_
_entity_poly.entity_id
_entity_poly.type
_entity_poly.pdbx_seq_one_letter_code
_entity_poly.pdbx_strand_id
1 'polypeptide(L)'
;MQDDDVANLFDGTITFQSKEYDTSEELQMVSRVNPVIGTSLTSSDDDYKSDVYLEVNNRDVIKFAYKFDESINLSLATSSDPLNIEFLGNPLKVTSVPSTHDRFTAYVGEEHYLSAGESFEVEISGVTKTITLQDVSSTSAVVDVDGTSKIITDGSTSTVNGVEITVDDVFSRTERAESSANIIVGVQSAETYLDGDAFIGENTDEPNWVWNLEGLATKGTAQNFSIENDFVYDDEDDAVVVGSCIDLPNDYVQICFDSLSVAAEDYATYTFEIDTEDLSLPIGTGNESVKVVRLATTVSEGIELLAYSSTNVSSNDNVTSTVRVKEVWLYTGSSGAGEEMGDAAGSLLVNNKWIGVFYKDSADSKVKLYGQVNASASGVEILRINYGNTKDTNIQLETVGYKAMTSGQGTEINLSLDIIGDSTSGDLWEGYDDIKMNWGLTAVNGSFESLGDTAATEEGSELTWGNQSALNIGAKDEDHRTAYGIIISDPKSSSSSDKVVLSIPQDQVKANIVIKGTSSTVSSGDVTYVPVQVTPVTKFASEVSSASAYNLILVGGPCANALVEDLFDMTCESWAYAEGEAVIKLAENGDKVAMLVAGTSGEDTRRAAKALLSYSDYDFSGSEVMVSGTSLEDINVEAI
;
A
#
# COMPACT_ATOMS: atom_id res chain seq x y z
N MET A 1 12.61 -0.91 -14.46
CA MET A 1 13.31 -1.70 -13.44
C MET A 1 13.80 -2.97 -14.08
N GLN A 2 15.05 -3.36 -13.81
CA GLN A 2 15.70 -4.55 -14.38
C GLN A 2 16.18 -5.50 -13.26
N ASP A 3 17.00 -6.49 -13.59
CA ASP A 3 17.49 -7.52 -12.66
C ASP A 3 18.24 -6.95 -11.45
N ASP A 4 19.01 -5.88 -11.63
CA ASP A 4 19.69 -5.13 -10.56
C ASP A 4 18.70 -4.48 -9.57
N ASP A 5 17.46 -4.21 -10.00
CA ASP A 5 16.39 -3.64 -9.16
C ASP A 5 15.48 -4.73 -8.57
N VAL A 6 15.21 -5.79 -9.35
CA VAL A 6 14.31 -6.90 -9.01
C VAL A 6 15.01 -8.20 -9.39
N ALA A 7 15.57 -8.88 -8.40
CA ALA A 7 16.53 -9.99 -8.56
C ALA A 7 16.06 -11.21 -9.40
N ASN A 8 14.79 -11.27 -9.79
CA ASN A 8 14.22 -12.35 -10.58
C ASN A 8 13.96 -12.01 -12.05
N LEU A 9 14.05 -10.74 -12.43
CA LEU A 9 13.96 -10.38 -13.83
C LEU A 9 15.14 -11.02 -14.56
N PHE A 10 14.83 -11.75 -15.63
CA PHE A 10 15.83 -12.43 -16.43
C PHE A 10 16.74 -11.41 -17.12
N ASP A 11 18.06 -11.63 -17.05
CA ASP A 11 19.06 -11.00 -17.92
C ASP A 11 20.05 -12.07 -18.37
N GLY A 12 20.14 -12.29 -19.68
CA GLY A 12 21.07 -13.25 -20.25
C GLY A 12 20.78 -13.64 -21.69
N THR A 13 21.37 -14.76 -22.08
CA THR A 13 21.40 -15.16 -23.49
C THR A 13 20.43 -16.29 -23.79
N ILE A 14 19.68 -16.15 -24.89
CA ILE A 14 18.90 -17.24 -25.49
C ILE A 14 19.53 -17.72 -26.80
N THR A 15 19.13 -18.90 -27.28
CA THR A 15 19.51 -19.39 -28.61
C THR A 15 18.28 -19.42 -29.54
N PHE A 16 18.40 -18.79 -30.70
CA PHE A 16 17.39 -18.82 -31.76
C PHE A 16 18.07 -18.94 -33.13
N GLN A 17 17.56 -19.80 -34.02
CA GLN A 17 18.14 -19.99 -35.36
C GLN A 17 19.66 -20.31 -35.33
N SER A 18 20.10 -21.12 -34.36
CA SER A 18 21.51 -21.46 -34.10
C SER A 18 22.42 -20.26 -33.81
N LYS A 19 21.88 -19.14 -33.32
CA LYS A 19 22.62 -17.97 -32.86
C LYS A 19 22.22 -17.61 -31.43
N GLU A 20 23.19 -17.11 -30.67
CA GLU A 20 22.96 -16.54 -29.35
C GLU A 20 22.48 -15.09 -29.50
N TYR A 21 21.55 -14.70 -28.64
CA TYR A 21 20.99 -13.35 -28.54
C TYR A 21 20.95 -12.92 -27.10
N ASP A 22 21.41 -11.71 -26.82
CA ASP A 22 21.29 -11.05 -25.52
C ASP A 22 19.86 -10.53 -25.32
N THR A 23 19.29 -10.81 -24.15
CA THR A 23 17.89 -10.55 -23.83
C THR A 23 17.71 -10.27 -22.35
N SER A 24 16.82 -9.34 -22.01
CA SER A 24 16.51 -8.98 -20.63
C SER A 24 15.01 -8.82 -20.42
N GLU A 25 14.57 -8.84 -19.17
CA GLU A 25 13.22 -8.46 -18.77
C GLU A 25 13.19 -7.09 -18.11
N GLU A 26 12.05 -6.41 -18.20
CA GLU A 26 11.88 -5.08 -17.62
C GLU A 26 10.43 -4.86 -17.15
N LEU A 27 10.29 -4.39 -15.90
CA LEU A 27 9.04 -3.80 -15.40
C LEU A 27 9.09 -2.27 -15.59
N GLN A 28 8.05 -1.70 -16.18
CA GLN A 28 7.96 -0.28 -16.50
C GLN A 28 6.70 0.35 -15.89
N MET A 29 6.91 1.46 -15.16
CA MET A 29 5.85 2.43 -14.86
C MET A 29 5.98 3.56 -15.88
N VAL A 30 5.10 3.61 -16.88
CA VAL A 30 5.28 4.52 -18.02
C VAL A 30 4.82 5.95 -17.72
N SER A 31 4.19 6.18 -16.57
CA SER A 31 3.77 7.49 -16.09
C SER A 31 4.52 7.88 -14.79
N ARG A 32 4.72 9.19 -14.60
CA ARG A 32 5.27 9.76 -13.36
C ARG A 32 4.19 10.13 -12.33
N VAL A 33 2.92 10.00 -12.72
CA VAL A 33 1.76 10.37 -11.91
C VAL A 33 0.78 9.20 -11.77
N ASN A 34 1.17 8.00 -12.22
CA ASN A 34 0.38 6.78 -12.15
C ASN A 34 1.31 5.55 -12.26
N PRO A 35 1.18 4.51 -11.41
CA PRO A 35 0.33 4.43 -10.22
C PRO A 35 0.58 5.56 -9.19
N VAL A 36 -0.40 5.86 -8.34
CA VAL A 36 -0.35 6.99 -7.41
C VAL A 36 -0.98 6.65 -6.06
N ILE A 37 -0.54 7.30 -4.99
CA ILE A 37 -1.14 7.16 -3.67
C ILE A 37 -2.33 8.12 -3.53
N GLY A 38 -3.49 7.56 -3.22
CA GLY A 38 -4.76 8.27 -3.01
C GLY A 38 -5.16 8.34 -1.53
N THR A 39 -5.79 9.44 -1.16
CA THR A 39 -6.53 9.66 0.10
C THR A 39 -7.88 10.26 -0.26
N SER A 40 -8.84 10.31 0.68
CA SER A 40 -10.16 10.91 0.42
C SER A 40 -10.14 12.41 0.04
N LEU A 41 -9.01 13.10 0.19
CA LEU A 41 -8.87 14.51 -0.22
C LEU A 41 -8.02 14.67 -1.50
N THR A 42 -7.27 13.66 -1.91
CA THR A 42 -6.42 13.69 -3.10
C THR A 42 -6.94 12.84 -4.25
N SER A 43 -7.78 11.84 -3.96
CA SER A 43 -8.46 10.98 -4.93
C SER A 43 -9.74 11.62 -5.46
N SER A 44 -10.27 11.05 -6.54
CA SER A 44 -11.65 11.25 -6.97
C SER A 44 -12.68 10.56 -6.06
N ASP A 45 -12.28 9.52 -5.34
CA ASP A 45 -13.12 8.81 -4.39
C ASP A 45 -12.96 9.38 -2.98
N ASP A 46 -14.03 9.99 -2.46
CA ASP A 46 -14.04 10.52 -1.11
C ASP A 46 -14.51 9.51 -0.05
N ASP A 47 -14.97 8.32 -0.45
CA ASP A 47 -15.36 7.21 0.42
C ASP A 47 -14.16 6.49 1.05
N TYR A 48 -12.92 6.83 0.66
CA TYR A 48 -11.69 6.37 1.32
C TYR A 48 -11.57 6.77 2.79
N LYS A 49 -12.36 7.75 3.25
CA LYS A 49 -12.34 8.24 4.64
C LYS A 49 -10.89 8.58 5.08
N SER A 50 -10.39 7.96 6.14
CA SER A 50 -9.04 8.14 6.66
C SER A 50 -8.01 7.15 6.11
N ASP A 51 -8.41 6.24 5.22
CA ASP A 51 -7.52 5.22 4.67
C ASP A 51 -6.72 5.75 3.48
N VAL A 52 -5.73 4.96 3.07
CA VAL A 52 -4.79 5.29 1.99
C VAL A 52 -4.77 4.12 1.03
N TYR A 53 -4.82 4.41 -0.26
CA TYR A 53 -4.87 3.42 -1.33
C TYR A 53 -3.79 3.69 -2.36
N LEU A 54 -3.34 2.64 -3.05
CA LEU A 54 -2.56 2.74 -4.27
C LEU A 54 -3.51 2.60 -5.46
N GLU A 55 -3.62 3.66 -6.25
CA GLU A 55 -4.48 3.75 -7.42
C GLU A 55 -3.73 3.52 -8.72
N VAL A 56 -4.43 2.93 -9.66
CA VAL A 56 -4.09 2.78 -11.08
C VAL A 56 -5.23 3.38 -11.90
N ASN A 57 -5.31 4.70 -11.92
CA ASN A 57 -6.38 5.46 -12.60
C ASN A 57 -6.40 5.34 -14.14
N ASN A 58 -5.43 4.66 -14.76
CA ASN A 58 -5.37 4.52 -16.23
C ASN A 58 -4.89 3.12 -16.63
N ARG A 59 -5.38 2.66 -17.78
CA ARG A 59 -4.83 1.51 -18.50
C ARG A 59 -3.47 1.85 -19.10
N ASP A 60 -2.70 0.82 -19.46
CA ASP A 60 -1.43 0.91 -20.19
C ASP A 60 -0.29 1.61 -19.42
N VAL A 61 -0.39 1.71 -18.08
CA VAL A 61 0.57 2.44 -17.22
C VAL A 61 1.60 1.54 -16.55
N ILE A 62 1.25 0.27 -16.32
CA ILE A 62 2.12 -0.79 -15.82
C ILE A 62 2.39 -1.74 -16.99
N LYS A 63 3.66 -1.88 -17.37
CA LYS A 63 4.06 -2.77 -18.46
C LYS A 63 5.17 -3.73 -18.03
N PHE A 64 5.12 -4.94 -18.54
CA PHE A 64 6.22 -5.89 -18.46
C PHE A 64 6.69 -6.25 -19.86
N ALA A 65 8.01 -6.26 -20.08
CA ALA A 65 8.58 -6.54 -21.38
C ALA A 65 9.72 -7.56 -21.29
N TYR A 66 9.70 -8.56 -22.18
CA TYR A 66 10.83 -9.40 -22.54
C TYR A 66 11.51 -8.79 -23.77
N LYS A 67 12.72 -8.27 -23.60
CA LYS A 67 13.43 -7.43 -24.56
C LYS A 67 14.54 -8.19 -25.26
N PHE A 68 14.79 -7.80 -26.50
CA PHE A 68 15.97 -8.20 -27.24
C PHE A 68 16.97 -7.04 -27.21
N ASP A 69 18.09 -7.22 -26.51
CA ASP A 69 19.13 -6.19 -26.36
C ASP A 69 20.04 -6.07 -27.58
N GLU A 70 19.75 -6.87 -28.60
CA GLU A 70 20.33 -6.79 -29.93
C GLU A 70 19.31 -7.09 -31.03
N SER A 71 19.74 -6.96 -32.29
CA SER A 71 18.84 -7.15 -33.44
C SER A 71 18.56 -8.62 -33.71
N ILE A 72 17.31 -9.04 -33.51
CA ILE A 72 16.80 -10.37 -33.87
C ILE A 72 15.85 -10.28 -35.08
N ASN A 73 15.64 -11.40 -35.79
CA ASN A 73 14.64 -11.49 -36.86
C ASN A 73 13.57 -12.53 -36.48
N LEU A 74 12.56 -12.08 -35.75
CA LEU A 74 11.49 -12.92 -35.23
C LEU A 74 10.65 -13.60 -36.33
N SER A 75 10.63 -13.05 -37.55
CA SER A 75 9.90 -13.65 -38.68
C SER A 75 10.46 -14.98 -39.19
N LEU A 76 11.58 -15.44 -38.63
CA LEU A 76 12.14 -16.77 -38.89
C LEU A 76 11.53 -17.86 -37.98
N ALA A 77 10.73 -17.50 -36.98
CA ALA A 77 10.11 -18.48 -36.09
C ALA A 77 9.14 -19.37 -36.88
N THR A 78 9.26 -20.68 -36.69
CA THR A 78 8.38 -21.70 -37.29
C THR A 78 8.07 -22.77 -36.25
N SER A 79 7.06 -23.62 -36.48
CA SER A 79 6.81 -24.76 -35.58
C SER A 79 8.01 -25.72 -35.49
N SER A 80 8.77 -25.90 -36.57
CA SER A 80 9.97 -26.74 -36.59
C SER A 80 11.24 -26.10 -36.01
N ASP A 81 11.24 -24.78 -35.83
CA ASP A 81 12.37 -24.01 -35.28
C ASP A 81 11.80 -22.76 -34.58
N PRO A 82 11.14 -22.97 -33.42
CA PRO A 82 10.44 -21.92 -32.71
C PRO A 82 11.42 -20.98 -32.00
N LEU A 83 10.93 -19.81 -31.59
CA LEU A 83 11.58 -19.04 -30.55
C LEU A 83 11.07 -19.54 -29.19
N ASN A 84 11.98 -20.04 -28.36
CA ASN A 84 11.69 -20.42 -26.98
C ASN A 84 12.22 -19.34 -26.04
N ILE A 85 11.34 -18.80 -25.21
CA ILE A 85 11.69 -17.85 -24.14
C ILE A 85 10.96 -18.27 -22.86
N GLU A 86 11.49 -17.90 -21.70
CA GLU A 86 10.73 -17.89 -20.46
C GLU A 86 10.10 -16.50 -20.34
N PHE A 87 8.78 -16.42 -20.30
CA PHE A 87 8.04 -15.15 -20.23
C PHE A 87 7.15 -15.17 -18.99
N LEU A 88 7.40 -14.26 -18.05
CA LEU A 88 6.71 -14.21 -16.75
C LEU A 88 6.78 -15.56 -16.01
N GLY A 89 7.97 -16.18 -16.03
CA GLY A 89 8.25 -17.42 -15.32
C GLY A 89 7.72 -18.70 -15.97
N ASN A 90 7.05 -18.61 -17.12
CA ASN A 90 6.53 -19.75 -17.86
C ASN A 90 7.16 -19.86 -19.25
N PRO A 91 7.39 -21.08 -19.77
CA PRO A 91 7.94 -21.27 -21.10
C PRO A 91 6.91 -20.83 -22.15
N LEU A 92 7.37 -20.00 -23.09
CA LEU A 92 6.59 -19.55 -24.24
C LEU A 92 7.31 -19.95 -25.53
N LYS A 93 6.63 -20.80 -26.32
CA LYS A 93 7.13 -21.31 -27.60
C LYS A 93 6.43 -20.59 -28.76
N VAL A 94 7.08 -19.55 -29.28
CA VAL A 94 6.57 -18.74 -30.39
C VAL A 94 6.90 -19.43 -31.72
N THR A 95 5.87 -19.81 -32.47
CA THR A 95 5.98 -20.62 -33.68
C THR A 95 5.75 -19.83 -34.96
N SER A 96 5.30 -18.58 -34.87
CA SER A 96 5.20 -17.69 -36.03
C SER A 96 5.12 -16.23 -35.60
N VAL A 97 5.89 -15.37 -36.25
CA VAL A 97 5.71 -13.92 -36.23
C VAL A 97 5.67 -13.44 -37.68
N PRO A 98 4.50 -13.02 -38.22
CA PRO A 98 4.43 -12.53 -39.58
C PRO A 98 5.34 -11.31 -39.79
N SER A 99 5.79 -11.09 -41.02
CA SER A 99 6.66 -9.94 -41.36
C SER A 99 5.99 -8.57 -41.16
N THR A 100 4.67 -8.54 -40.98
CA THR A 100 3.89 -7.37 -40.56
C THR A 100 4.09 -7.03 -39.08
N HIS A 101 4.51 -8.00 -38.25
CA HIS A 101 4.70 -7.85 -36.80
C HIS A 101 3.45 -7.33 -36.06
N ASP A 102 2.26 -7.64 -36.59
CA ASP A 102 0.96 -7.25 -36.05
C ASP A 102 0.31 -8.34 -35.18
N ARG A 103 0.99 -9.49 -35.04
CA ARG A 103 0.54 -10.68 -34.33
C ARG A 103 1.71 -11.64 -34.09
N PHE A 104 1.52 -12.60 -33.20
CA PHE A 104 2.36 -13.80 -33.14
C PHE A 104 1.51 -15.03 -32.83
N THR A 105 2.01 -16.21 -33.16
CA THR A 105 1.40 -17.49 -32.79
C THR A 105 2.32 -18.21 -31.82
N ALA A 106 1.77 -18.72 -30.72
CA ALA A 106 2.51 -19.47 -29.70
C ALA A 106 1.74 -20.70 -29.23
N TYR A 107 2.47 -21.63 -28.63
CA TYR A 107 1.88 -22.75 -27.90
C TYR A 107 1.57 -22.34 -26.47
N VAL A 108 0.35 -22.65 -26.00
CA VAL A 108 -0.22 -22.08 -24.76
C VAL A 108 -0.94 -23.12 -23.89
N GLY A 109 -0.73 -24.40 -24.17
CA GLY A 109 -1.19 -25.53 -23.35
C GLY A 109 -0.05 -26.21 -22.59
N GLU A 110 -0.39 -27.22 -21.80
CA GLU A 110 0.58 -28.05 -21.07
C GLU A 110 1.27 -29.03 -22.03
N GLU A 111 2.61 -29.09 -21.98
CA GLU A 111 3.40 -30.03 -22.77
C GLU A 111 3.51 -31.39 -22.06
N HIS A 112 3.24 -32.46 -22.80
CA HIS A 112 3.33 -33.84 -22.35
C HIS A 112 4.21 -34.67 -23.29
N TYR A 113 5.27 -35.27 -22.74
CA TYR A 113 6.05 -36.30 -23.43
C TYR A 113 5.40 -37.66 -23.22
N LEU A 114 4.90 -38.28 -24.28
CA LEU A 114 4.26 -39.60 -24.19
C LEU A 114 4.99 -40.63 -25.05
N SER A 115 5.11 -41.84 -24.53
CA SER A 115 5.48 -43.03 -25.31
C SER A 115 4.25 -43.66 -25.97
N ALA A 116 4.42 -44.36 -27.10
CA ALA A 116 3.30 -45.00 -27.77
C ALA A 116 2.66 -46.08 -26.87
N GLY A 117 1.36 -45.92 -26.62
CA GLY A 117 0.55 -46.72 -25.70
C GLY A 117 0.36 -46.07 -24.33
N GLU A 118 1.05 -44.97 -24.04
CA GLU A 118 0.92 -44.22 -22.79
C GLU A 118 -0.29 -43.29 -22.83
N SER A 119 -0.87 -43.07 -21.65
CA SER A 119 -2.02 -42.21 -21.45
C SER A 119 -1.80 -41.32 -20.24
N PHE A 120 -2.41 -40.14 -20.27
CA PHE A 120 -2.54 -39.28 -19.11
C PHE A 120 -3.97 -38.73 -19.03
N GLU A 121 -4.33 -38.20 -17.87
CA GLU A 121 -5.61 -37.54 -17.65
C GLU A 121 -5.37 -36.04 -17.45
N VAL A 122 -6.21 -35.21 -18.07
CA VAL A 122 -6.20 -33.75 -17.92
C VAL A 122 -7.62 -33.24 -17.79
N GLU A 123 -7.79 -32.19 -17.01
CA GLU A 123 -9.08 -31.52 -16.87
C GLU A 123 -9.20 -30.37 -17.88
N ILE A 124 -10.18 -30.44 -18.77
CA ILE A 124 -10.45 -29.39 -19.76
C ILE A 124 -11.87 -28.88 -19.52
N SER A 125 -11.99 -27.59 -19.20
CA SER A 125 -13.27 -26.92 -18.94
C SER A 125 -14.15 -27.67 -17.92
N GLY A 126 -13.56 -28.17 -16.82
CA GLY A 126 -14.28 -28.87 -15.75
C GLY A 126 -14.58 -30.35 -16.02
N VAL A 127 -14.01 -30.94 -17.09
CA VAL A 127 -14.23 -32.33 -17.47
C VAL A 127 -12.90 -33.06 -17.62
N THR A 128 -12.72 -34.16 -16.89
CA THR A 128 -11.56 -35.04 -17.04
C THR A 128 -11.60 -35.77 -18.38
N LYS A 129 -10.47 -35.71 -19.10
CA LYS A 129 -10.24 -36.30 -20.41
C LYS A 129 -9.06 -37.24 -20.33
N THR A 130 -9.20 -38.46 -20.86
CA THR A 130 -8.07 -39.38 -21.00
C THR A 130 -7.49 -39.25 -22.40
N ILE A 131 -6.22 -38.85 -22.47
CA ILE A 131 -5.48 -38.72 -23.74
C ILE A 131 -4.49 -39.84 -23.83
N THR A 132 -4.45 -40.51 -24.98
CA THR A 132 -3.55 -41.63 -25.26
C THR A 132 -2.79 -41.38 -26.54
N LEU A 133 -1.46 -41.51 -26.49
CA LEU A 133 -0.65 -41.56 -27.69
C LEU A 133 -0.69 -42.98 -28.25
N GLN A 134 -1.46 -43.23 -29.31
CA GLN A 134 -1.61 -44.59 -29.82
C GLN A 134 -0.39 -45.05 -30.65
N ASP A 135 0.09 -44.21 -31.56
CA ASP A 135 1.17 -44.57 -32.49
C ASP A 135 1.85 -43.31 -33.04
N VAL A 136 3.06 -43.46 -33.57
CA VAL A 136 3.86 -42.34 -34.09
C VAL A 136 4.59 -42.75 -35.37
N SER A 137 4.35 -41.97 -36.42
CA SER A 137 5.08 -42.01 -37.68
C SER A 137 6.19 -40.96 -37.72
N SER A 138 6.99 -40.95 -38.78
CA SER A 138 8.05 -39.95 -38.96
C SER A 138 7.57 -38.51 -39.15
N THR A 139 6.26 -38.27 -39.30
CA THR A 139 5.70 -36.93 -39.57
C THR A 139 4.38 -36.66 -38.84
N SER A 140 3.90 -37.58 -37.99
CA SER A 140 2.55 -37.50 -37.43
C SER A 140 2.39 -38.44 -36.24
N ALA A 141 1.56 -38.07 -35.28
CA ALA A 141 1.12 -38.92 -34.18
C ALA A 141 -0.37 -39.28 -34.30
N VAL A 142 -0.74 -40.46 -33.78
CA VAL A 142 -2.13 -40.89 -33.62
C VAL A 142 -2.52 -40.65 -32.17
N VAL A 143 -3.39 -39.67 -31.94
CA VAL A 143 -3.82 -39.28 -30.59
C VAL A 143 -5.27 -39.65 -30.39
N ASP A 144 -5.57 -40.26 -29.25
CA ASP A 144 -6.90 -40.67 -28.83
C ASP A 144 -7.37 -39.90 -27.61
N VAL A 145 -8.60 -39.42 -27.64
CA VAL A 145 -9.26 -38.73 -26.52
C VAL A 145 -10.57 -39.43 -26.21
N ASP A 146 -10.64 -40.07 -25.05
CA ASP A 146 -11.77 -40.88 -24.59
C ASP A 146 -12.27 -41.91 -25.64
N GLY A 147 -11.36 -42.56 -26.37
CA GLY A 147 -11.70 -43.56 -27.38
C GLY A 147 -12.00 -43.00 -28.78
N THR A 148 -11.86 -41.68 -28.98
CA THR A 148 -11.90 -41.06 -30.32
C THR A 148 -10.49 -40.71 -30.78
N SER A 149 -10.02 -41.35 -31.86
CA SER A 149 -8.65 -41.15 -32.35
C SER A 149 -8.57 -40.27 -33.60
N LYS A 150 -7.47 -39.51 -33.73
CA LYS A 150 -7.15 -38.69 -34.91
C LYS A 150 -5.65 -38.73 -35.20
N ILE A 151 -5.29 -38.65 -36.48
CA ILE A 151 -3.90 -38.46 -36.91
C ILE A 151 -3.63 -36.97 -36.97
N ILE A 152 -2.61 -36.51 -36.26
CA ILE A 152 -2.20 -35.11 -36.20
C ILE A 152 -0.76 -35.04 -36.73
N THR A 153 -0.54 -34.21 -37.74
CA THR A 153 0.78 -33.99 -38.34
C THR A 153 1.67 -33.25 -37.34
N ASP A 154 2.96 -33.55 -37.39
CA ASP A 154 4.01 -32.84 -36.69
C ASP A 154 3.95 -31.32 -36.93
N GLY A 155 4.10 -30.53 -35.87
CA GLY A 155 3.91 -29.08 -35.85
C GLY A 155 2.49 -28.59 -36.17
N SER A 156 1.46 -29.44 -36.06
CA SER A 156 0.06 -29.10 -36.38
C SER A 156 -0.89 -29.30 -35.20
N THR A 157 -1.96 -28.52 -35.21
CA THR A 157 -3.01 -28.53 -34.19
C THR A 157 -4.29 -29.18 -34.69
N SER A 158 -4.99 -29.90 -33.81
CA SER A 158 -6.29 -30.47 -34.11
C SER A 158 -7.17 -30.69 -32.89
N THR A 159 -8.47 -30.44 -33.06
CA THR A 159 -9.47 -30.85 -32.06
C THR A 159 -9.79 -32.34 -32.19
N VAL A 160 -9.70 -33.07 -31.08
CA VAL A 160 -10.06 -34.47 -30.91
C VAL A 160 -11.01 -34.58 -29.72
N ASN A 161 -12.26 -35.01 -29.98
CA ASN A 161 -13.31 -35.13 -28.96
C ASN A 161 -13.50 -33.89 -28.05
N GLY A 162 -13.41 -32.70 -28.63
CA GLY A 162 -13.58 -31.42 -27.93
C GLY A 162 -12.32 -30.90 -27.21
N VAL A 163 -11.20 -31.62 -27.28
CA VAL A 163 -9.90 -31.19 -26.74
C VAL A 163 -9.02 -30.76 -27.89
N GLU A 164 -8.39 -29.60 -27.79
CA GLU A 164 -7.39 -29.16 -28.76
C GLU A 164 -6.03 -29.75 -28.42
N ILE A 165 -5.39 -30.37 -29.41
CA ILE A 165 -4.09 -31.02 -29.26
C ILE A 165 -3.17 -30.56 -30.38
N THR A 166 -2.00 -30.08 -30.00
CA THR A 166 -0.89 -29.82 -30.91
C THR A 166 0.15 -30.93 -30.77
N VAL A 167 0.57 -31.52 -31.90
CA VAL A 167 1.73 -32.41 -31.91
C VAL A 167 2.94 -31.54 -32.22
N ASP A 168 3.79 -31.37 -31.22
CA ASP A 168 4.95 -30.50 -31.32
C ASP A 168 6.12 -31.19 -32.00
N ASP A 169 6.44 -32.40 -31.54
CA ASP A 169 7.53 -33.22 -32.06
C ASP A 169 7.16 -34.69 -32.08
N VAL A 170 7.69 -35.41 -33.08
CA VAL A 170 7.54 -36.87 -33.20
C VAL A 170 8.88 -37.59 -33.24
N PHE A 171 8.99 -38.65 -32.43
CA PHE A 171 10.18 -39.49 -32.32
C PHE A 171 9.87 -40.92 -32.75
N SER A 172 9.75 -41.13 -34.07
CA SER A 172 9.44 -42.46 -34.60
C SER A 172 10.63 -43.43 -34.53
N ARG A 173 10.39 -44.65 -34.03
CA ARG A 173 11.37 -45.75 -33.93
C ARG A 173 10.90 -46.97 -34.71
N THR A 174 11.78 -47.97 -34.84
CA THR A 174 11.44 -49.23 -35.53
C THR A 174 10.44 -50.05 -34.73
N GLU A 175 10.61 -50.10 -33.40
CA GLU A 175 9.65 -50.72 -32.50
C GLU A 175 8.62 -49.68 -32.05
N ARG A 176 7.32 -49.98 -32.23
CA ARG A 176 6.23 -49.05 -31.89
C ARG A 176 6.34 -48.52 -30.46
N ALA A 177 6.63 -49.40 -29.50
CA ALA A 177 6.71 -49.06 -28.09
C ALA A 177 7.89 -48.13 -27.73
N GLU A 178 8.85 -47.98 -28.64
CA GLU A 178 9.97 -47.04 -28.48
C GLU A 178 9.69 -45.68 -29.14
N SER A 179 8.60 -45.56 -29.89
CA SER A 179 8.20 -44.29 -30.49
C SER A 179 7.51 -43.41 -29.46
N SER A 180 7.70 -42.10 -29.56
CA SER A 180 7.14 -41.11 -28.64
C SER A 180 6.82 -39.80 -29.35
N ALA A 181 6.08 -38.91 -28.69
CA ALA A 181 5.77 -37.57 -29.19
C ALA A 181 5.67 -36.58 -28.02
N ASN A 182 6.03 -35.33 -28.30
CA ASN A 182 5.64 -34.19 -27.48
C ASN A 182 4.30 -33.68 -27.98
N ILE A 183 3.33 -33.59 -27.08
CA ILE A 183 2.03 -33.03 -27.39
C ILE A 183 1.69 -31.91 -26.42
N ILE A 184 1.07 -30.86 -26.93
CA ILE A 184 0.58 -29.74 -26.13
C ILE A 184 -0.93 -29.86 -26.05
N VAL A 185 -1.45 -29.85 -24.83
CA VAL A 185 -2.86 -30.03 -24.56
C VAL A 185 -3.36 -28.92 -23.64
N GLY A 186 -4.50 -28.34 -23.99
CA GLY A 186 -5.14 -27.32 -23.18
C GLY A 186 -6.56 -27.02 -23.67
N VAL A 187 -7.20 -26.03 -23.05
CA VAL A 187 -8.43 -25.42 -23.61
C VAL A 187 -8.12 -24.87 -25.01
N GLN A 188 -6.95 -24.26 -25.14
CA GLN A 188 -6.27 -23.97 -26.39
C GLN A 188 -4.85 -24.55 -26.29
N SER A 189 -4.36 -25.13 -27.37
CA SER A 189 -3.01 -25.71 -27.46
C SER A 189 -2.07 -24.84 -28.28
N ALA A 190 -2.61 -24.04 -29.20
CA ALA A 190 -1.87 -23.04 -29.96
C ALA A 190 -2.79 -21.84 -30.26
N GLU A 191 -2.29 -20.63 -30.04
CA GLU A 191 -3.08 -19.41 -30.26
C GLU A 191 -2.32 -18.32 -30.99
N THR A 192 -3.09 -17.48 -31.69
CA THR A 192 -2.56 -16.29 -32.36
C THR A 192 -3.05 -15.04 -31.65
N TYR A 193 -2.11 -14.29 -31.07
CA TYR A 193 -2.37 -13.07 -30.32
C TYR A 193 -2.19 -11.84 -31.20
N LEU A 194 -3.15 -10.93 -31.08
CA LEU A 194 -3.14 -9.55 -31.57
C LEU A 194 -2.83 -8.59 -30.42
N ASP A 195 -2.52 -7.34 -30.79
CA ASP A 195 -2.41 -6.23 -29.84
C ASP A 195 -3.76 -6.01 -29.12
N GLY A 196 -3.71 -5.92 -27.79
CA GLY A 196 -4.88 -5.81 -26.91
C GLY A 196 -5.61 -7.13 -26.63
N ASP A 197 -5.16 -8.27 -27.17
CA ASP A 197 -5.73 -9.56 -26.79
C ASP A 197 -5.35 -9.90 -25.34
N ALA A 198 -6.28 -10.55 -24.62
CA ALA A 198 -6.04 -11.03 -23.26
C ALA A 198 -4.78 -11.90 -23.16
N PHE A 199 -4.02 -11.72 -22.08
CA PHE A 199 -2.86 -12.56 -21.79
C PHE A 199 -3.27 -14.02 -21.57
N ILE A 200 -2.32 -14.94 -21.69
CA ILE A 200 -2.56 -16.38 -21.57
C ILE A 200 -3.18 -16.70 -20.21
N GLY A 201 -4.38 -17.28 -20.21
CA GLY A 201 -5.11 -17.68 -19.01
C GLY A 201 -6.05 -16.63 -18.43
N GLU A 202 -6.03 -15.40 -18.94
CA GLU A 202 -6.94 -14.32 -18.52
C GLU A 202 -8.38 -14.53 -19.02
N ASN A 203 -9.33 -13.83 -18.38
CA ASN A 203 -10.68 -13.72 -18.88
C ASN A 203 -10.69 -12.85 -20.15
N THR A 204 -11.14 -13.39 -21.28
CA THR A 204 -11.12 -12.67 -22.57
C THR A 204 -12.12 -11.51 -22.66
N ASP A 205 -13.16 -11.50 -21.82
CA ASP A 205 -14.17 -10.43 -21.83
C ASP A 205 -13.79 -9.25 -20.92
N GLU A 206 -12.98 -9.51 -19.90
CA GLU A 206 -12.53 -8.53 -18.90
C GLU A 206 -11.14 -8.94 -18.38
N PRO A 207 -10.09 -8.80 -19.22
CA PRO A 207 -8.74 -9.17 -18.83
C PRO A 207 -8.13 -8.12 -17.89
N ASN A 208 -7.34 -8.56 -16.92
CA ASN A 208 -6.48 -7.64 -16.17
C ASN A 208 -5.22 -7.29 -16.96
N TRP A 209 -4.71 -8.24 -17.74
CA TRP A 209 -3.49 -8.10 -18.52
C TRP A 209 -3.74 -8.44 -19.99
N VAL A 210 -3.25 -7.57 -20.88
CA VAL A 210 -3.35 -7.75 -22.33
C VAL A 210 -1.98 -7.70 -22.99
N TRP A 211 -1.85 -8.35 -24.14
CA TRP A 211 -0.65 -8.27 -24.97
C TRP A 211 -0.50 -6.87 -25.56
N ASN A 212 0.69 -6.28 -25.40
CA ASN A 212 1.12 -5.09 -26.12
C ASN A 212 2.17 -5.50 -27.17
N LEU A 213 1.82 -5.35 -28.45
CA LEU A 213 2.66 -5.74 -29.59
C LEU A 213 3.32 -4.54 -30.29
N GLU A 214 3.23 -3.32 -29.75
CA GLU A 214 3.92 -2.16 -30.32
C GLU A 214 5.43 -2.42 -30.42
N GLY A 215 6.00 -3.07 -29.41
CA GLY A 215 7.40 -3.49 -29.35
C GLY A 215 7.79 -4.50 -30.43
N LEU A 216 6.87 -5.39 -30.82
CA LEU A 216 7.13 -6.48 -31.78
C LEU A 216 7.50 -5.92 -33.17
N ALA A 217 6.88 -4.81 -33.56
CA ALA A 217 7.08 -4.14 -34.85
C ALA A 217 8.34 -3.26 -34.92
N THR A 218 8.98 -2.99 -33.79
CA THR A 218 10.21 -2.18 -33.74
C THR A 218 11.42 -2.98 -34.23
N LYS A 219 12.55 -2.30 -34.44
CA LYS A 219 13.79 -2.90 -34.93
C LYS A 219 14.95 -2.57 -34.01
N GLY A 220 15.91 -3.48 -33.92
CA GLY A 220 17.06 -3.34 -33.05
C GLY A 220 16.67 -3.56 -31.58
N THR A 221 17.32 -2.83 -30.68
CA THR A 221 17.24 -3.05 -29.23
C THR A 221 15.93 -2.60 -28.57
N ALA A 222 14.97 -2.16 -29.38
CA ALA A 222 13.62 -1.82 -28.91
C ALA A 222 12.63 -2.97 -29.09
N GLN A 223 13.02 -4.02 -29.85
CA GLN A 223 12.14 -5.15 -30.14
C GLN A 223 11.90 -5.94 -28.86
N ASN A 224 10.64 -6.27 -28.59
CA ASN A 224 10.23 -6.97 -27.37
C ASN A 224 8.88 -7.69 -27.55
N PHE A 225 8.59 -8.60 -26.63
CA PHE A 225 7.25 -9.05 -26.29
C PHE A 225 6.84 -8.34 -25.00
N SER A 226 5.62 -7.81 -24.92
CA SER A 226 5.18 -7.12 -23.71
C SER A 226 3.72 -7.34 -23.38
N ILE A 227 3.37 -7.15 -22.11
CA ILE A 227 2.00 -7.04 -21.63
C ILE A 227 1.82 -5.71 -20.89
N GLU A 228 0.57 -5.27 -20.77
CA GLU A 228 0.19 -4.08 -20.01
C GLU A 228 -1.12 -4.27 -19.27
N ASN A 229 -1.34 -3.47 -18.23
CA ASN A 229 -2.58 -3.51 -17.46
C ASN A 229 -3.76 -2.98 -18.29
N ASP A 230 -4.87 -3.73 -18.30
CA ASP A 230 -6.16 -3.31 -18.87
C ASP A 230 -7.20 -2.99 -17.78
N PHE A 231 -6.83 -3.13 -16.51
CA PHE A 231 -7.63 -2.69 -15.36
C PHE A 231 -7.42 -1.20 -15.04
N VAL A 232 -8.41 -0.62 -14.35
CA VAL A 232 -8.35 0.65 -13.63
C VAL A 232 -8.70 0.32 -12.19
N TYR A 233 -7.90 0.78 -11.24
CA TYR A 233 -8.14 0.63 -9.80
C TYR A 233 -8.15 2.04 -9.18
N ASP A 234 -9.30 2.64 -8.95
CA ASP A 234 -9.43 4.03 -8.52
C ASP A 234 -10.61 4.33 -7.58
N ASP A 235 -11.22 3.29 -6.99
CA ASP A 235 -12.28 3.43 -5.98
C ASP A 235 -12.13 2.45 -4.80
N GLU A 236 -12.97 2.60 -3.75
CA GLU A 236 -12.85 1.82 -2.49
C GLU A 236 -13.03 0.30 -2.73
N ASP A 237 -13.69 -0.09 -3.82
CA ASP A 237 -13.97 -1.50 -4.14
C ASP A 237 -12.78 -2.19 -4.82
N ASP A 238 -11.93 -1.45 -5.55
CA ASP A 238 -10.86 -2.02 -6.38
C ASP A 238 -9.44 -1.49 -6.11
N ALA A 239 -9.29 -0.33 -5.48
CA ALA A 239 -8.01 0.27 -5.19
C ALA A 239 -7.20 -0.57 -4.19
N VAL A 240 -5.88 -0.53 -4.33
CA VAL A 240 -5.00 -1.44 -3.59
C VAL A 240 -4.79 -0.90 -2.17
N VAL A 241 -5.28 -1.64 -1.17
CA VAL A 241 -5.11 -1.31 0.26
C VAL A 241 -3.68 -1.59 0.76
N VAL A 242 -3.32 -0.99 1.89
CA VAL A 242 -2.08 -1.31 2.62
C VAL A 242 -2.03 -2.81 2.96
N GLY A 243 -0.89 -3.44 2.67
CA GLY A 243 -0.65 -4.87 2.81
C GLY A 243 -0.92 -5.69 1.54
N SER A 244 -1.58 -5.11 0.53
CA SER A 244 -1.97 -5.81 -0.71
C SER A 244 -1.05 -5.51 -1.88
N CYS A 245 -1.16 -6.31 -2.94
CA CYS A 245 -0.31 -6.21 -4.13
C CYS A 245 -1.13 -6.25 -5.43
N ILE A 246 -0.56 -5.65 -6.47
CA ILE A 246 -0.92 -5.92 -7.86
C ILE A 246 -0.01 -7.05 -8.34
N ASP A 247 -0.61 -8.18 -8.71
CA ASP A 247 0.12 -9.34 -9.19
C ASP A 247 0.19 -9.33 -10.73
N LEU A 248 1.41 -9.41 -11.26
CA LEU A 248 1.60 -9.74 -12.67
C LEU A 248 1.29 -11.23 -12.89
N PRO A 249 0.97 -11.65 -14.13
CA PRO A 249 0.61 -13.02 -14.41
C PRO A 249 1.63 -14.04 -13.89
N ASN A 250 1.13 -15.18 -13.45
CA ASN A 250 1.89 -16.27 -12.82
C ASN A 250 2.60 -15.87 -11.51
N ASP A 251 2.10 -14.83 -10.83
CA ASP A 251 2.69 -14.23 -9.63
C ASP A 251 4.17 -13.83 -9.83
N TYR A 252 4.57 -13.57 -11.08
CA TYR A 252 5.97 -13.47 -11.46
C TYR A 252 6.67 -12.29 -10.79
N VAL A 253 5.95 -11.16 -10.76
CA VAL A 253 6.30 -9.92 -10.08
C VAL A 253 5.06 -9.38 -9.40
N GLN A 254 5.21 -8.82 -8.20
CA GLN A 254 4.14 -8.18 -7.44
C GLN A 254 4.54 -6.74 -7.12
N ILE A 255 3.61 -5.81 -7.26
CA ILE A 255 3.77 -4.41 -6.87
C ILE A 255 2.92 -4.19 -5.61
N CYS A 256 3.57 -4.17 -4.46
CA CYS A 256 2.90 -4.17 -3.17
C CYS A 256 2.85 -2.79 -2.54
N PHE A 257 1.67 -2.38 -2.11
CA PHE A 257 1.54 -1.32 -1.13
C PHE A 257 1.78 -1.92 0.26
N ASP A 258 3.03 -1.96 0.69
CA ASP A 258 3.44 -2.74 1.85
C ASP A 258 2.99 -2.11 3.17
N SER A 259 3.30 -0.83 3.37
CA SER A 259 3.10 -0.15 4.66
C SER A 259 3.11 1.37 4.51
N LEU A 260 2.72 2.07 5.58
CA LEU A 260 2.93 3.51 5.73
C LEU A 260 4.16 3.77 6.63
N SER A 261 4.86 4.88 6.40
CA SER A 261 6.06 5.25 7.15
C SER A 261 5.81 5.63 8.62
N VAL A 262 4.55 5.90 8.98
CA VAL A 262 4.13 6.32 10.33
C VAL A 262 3.05 5.35 10.83
N ALA A 263 3.25 4.80 12.02
CA ALA A 263 2.28 3.90 12.65
C ALA A 263 1.09 4.68 13.24
N ALA A 264 -0.05 4.02 13.45
CA ALA A 264 -1.27 4.67 13.93
C ALA A 264 -1.11 5.25 15.36
N GLU A 265 -0.30 4.61 16.20
CA GLU A 265 0.02 5.08 17.56
C GLU A 265 0.92 6.32 17.59
N ASP A 266 1.57 6.66 16.47
CA ASP A 266 2.49 7.79 16.35
C ASP A 266 1.78 9.09 15.94
N TYR A 267 0.46 9.15 16.13
CA TYR A 267 -0.36 10.34 15.93
C TYR A 267 -0.63 11.09 17.22
N ALA A 268 -0.58 12.41 17.17
CA ALA A 268 -0.99 13.29 18.27
C ALA A 268 -2.27 14.05 17.92
N THR A 269 -3.21 14.10 18.85
CA THR A 269 -4.45 14.87 18.69
C THR A 269 -4.21 16.34 19.00
N TYR A 270 -4.68 17.20 18.11
CA TYR A 270 -4.78 18.64 18.25
C TYR A 270 -6.24 19.05 18.09
N THR A 271 -6.72 19.93 18.96
CA THR A 271 -8.10 20.41 18.96
C THR A 271 -8.10 21.92 18.95
N PHE A 272 -8.82 22.50 17.99
CA PHE A 272 -9.18 23.91 17.94
C PHE A 272 -10.65 24.02 18.31
N GLU A 273 -11.01 24.81 19.32
CA GLU A 273 -12.40 24.92 19.77
C GLU A 273 -12.74 26.31 20.28
N ILE A 274 -14.00 26.73 20.14
CA ILE A 274 -14.52 27.85 20.93
C ILE A 274 -14.62 27.41 22.40
N ASP A 275 -13.89 28.09 23.26
CA ASP A 275 -13.91 27.87 24.71
C ASP A 275 -14.15 29.20 25.46
N THR A 276 -14.32 29.13 26.77
CA THR A 276 -14.39 30.29 27.67
C THR A 276 -13.25 30.25 28.67
N GLU A 277 -12.43 31.30 28.71
CA GLU A 277 -11.26 31.39 29.60
C GLU A 277 -11.26 32.67 30.45
N ASP A 278 -10.62 32.60 31.61
CA ASP A 278 -10.34 33.76 32.47
C ASP A 278 -9.01 34.41 32.06
N LEU A 279 -9.11 35.53 31.35
CA LEU A 279 -7.97 36.36 30.96
C LEU A 279 -7.82 37.58 31.88
N SER A 280 -8.45 37.60 33.05
CA SER A 280 -8.42 38.76 33.95
C SER A 280 -7.05 39.05 34.55
N LEU A 281 -6.24 38.02 34.76
CA LEU A 281 -4.86 38.14 35.22
C LEU A 281 -3.94 38.81 34.19
N PRO A 282 -3.89 38.33 32.93
CA PRO A 282 -2.99 38.93 31.93
C PRO A 282 -3.50 40.26 31.36
N ILE A 283 -4.82 40.50 31.25
CA ILE A 283 -5.36 41.69 30.55
C ILE A 283 -6.44 42.47 31.32
N GLY A 284 -6.59 42.20 32.62
CA GLY A 284 -7.39 43.01 33.55
C GLY A 284 -8.79 42.49 33.84
N THR A 285 -9.35 42.91 34.99
CA THR A 285 -10.55 42.38 35.67
C THR A 285 -11.89 42.46 34.91
N GLY A 286 -11.89 42.88 33.63
CA GLY A 286 -13.05 42.82 32.74
C GLY A 286 -13.14 41.54 31.92
N ASN A 287 -12.12 40.68 31.98
CA ASN A 287 -11.95 39.52 31.12
C ASN A 287 -12.03 38.19 31.88
N GLU A 288 -12.85 38.13 32.93
CA GLU A 288 -12.99 36.96 33.82
C GLU A 288 -13.65 35.75 33.13
N SER A 289 -14.31 35.98 31.99
CA SER A 289 -15.01 34.96 31.21
C SER A 289 -15.17 35.48 29.78
N VAL A 290 -14.23 35.16 28.91
CA VAL A 290 -14.24 35.60 27.51
C VAL A 290 -14.16 34.41 26.55
N LYS A 291 -14.84 34.53 25.41
CA LYS A 291 -14.74 33.55 24.33
C LYS A 291 -13.40 33.64 23.63
N VAL A 292 -12.79 32.49 23.42
CA VAL A 292 -11.46 32.32 22.84
C VAL A 292 -11.48 31.16 21.85
N VAL A 293 -10.55 31.16 20.89
CA VAL A 293 -10.20 29.92 20.19
C VAL A 293 -9.10 29.26 21.00
N ARG A 294 -9.39 28.09 21.57
CA ARG A 294 -8.43 27.29 22.30
C ARG A 294 -7.82 26.25 21.37
N LEU A 295 -6.49 26.23 21.31
CA LEU A 295 -5.72 25.12 20.74
C LEU A 295 -5.17 24.26 21.87
N ALA A 296 -5.52 22.98 21.90
CA ALA A 296 -5.04 22.01 22.88
C ALA A 296 -4.51 20.75 22.21
N THR A 297 -3.53 20.08 22.84
CA THR A 297 -2.98 18.80 22.38
C THR A 297 -2.73 17.83 23.52
N THR A 298 -2.67 16.53 23.20
CA THR A 298 -2.25 15.47 24.13
C THR A 298 -0.74 15.50 24.44
N VAL A 299 0.05 16.20 23.63
CA VAL A 299 1.51 16.28 23.76
C VAL A 299 1.92 17.45 24.68
N SER A 300 2.64 17.15 25.76
CA SER A 300 2.97 18.14 26.81
C SER A 300 3.69 19.41 26.34
N GLU A 301 4.54 19.30 25.32
CA GLU A 301 5.25 20.40 24.66
C GLU A 301 4.84 20.51 23.18
N GLY A 302 3.64 20.06 22.81
CA GLY A 302 3.23 19.87 21.42
C GLY A 302 3.01 21.14 20.60
N ILE A 303 3.05 22.32 21.21
CA ILE A 303 2.86 23.61 20.56
C ILE A 303 4.07 24.49 20.89
N GLU A 304 4.66 25.11 19.87
CA GLU A 304 5.79 26.01 20.00
C GLU A 304 5.39 27.45 19.64
N LEU A 305 5.60 28.37 20.58
CA LEU A 305 5.46 29.81 20.40
C LEU A 305 6.84 30.41 20.25
N LEU A 306 7.18 30.87 19.05
CA LEU A 306 8.47 31.51 18.76
C LEU A 306 8.49 32.98 19.18
N ALA A 307 9.68 33.42 19.61
CA ALA A 307 9.89 34.82 19.94
C ALA A 307 9.55 35.72 18.76
N TYR A 308 8.56 36.59 18.92
CA TYR A 308 8.13 37.52 17.89
C TYR A 308 9.25 38.49 17.49
N SER A 309 9.81 38.29 16.30
CA SER A 309 10.93 39.08 15.75
C SER A 309 10.64 39.75 14.41
N SER A 310 9.41 39.68 13.91
CA SER A 310 8.99 40.15 12.60
C SER A 310 8.16 41.46 12.67
N THR A 311 7.77 41.99 11.51
CA THR A 311 6.71 43.01 11.41
C THR A 311 5.33 42.36 11.54
N ASN A 312 4.30 43.10 11.97
CA ASN A 312 2.93 42.59 12.20
C ASN A 312 2.73 41.76 13.48
N VAL A 313 3.68 41.85 14.40
CA VAL A 313 3.61 41.28 15.75
C VAL A 313 3.95 42.36 16.78
N SER A 314 3.34 42.33 17.97
CA SER A 314 3.72 43.14 19.12
C SER A 314 3.98 42.25 20.33
N SER A 315 5.12 42.46 20.99
CA SER A 315 5.61 41.69 22.15
C SER A 315 5.72 42.54 23.42
N ASN A 316 5.10 43.73 23.44
CA ASN A 316 5.36 44.77 24.45
C ASN A 316 5.06 44.36 25.91
N ASP A 317 4.48 43.18 26.17
CA ASP A 317 4.22 42.64 27.52
C ASP A 317 4.63 41.17 27.78
N ASN A 318 5.84 40.76 27.38
CA ASN A 318 6.49 39.41 27.54
C ASN A 318 6.06 38.42 26.45
N VAL A 319 6.88 37.55 25.83
CA VAL A 319 8.06 36.75 26.23
C VAL A 319 9.11 36.80 25.09
N THR A 320 10.41 36.93 25.40
CA THR A 320 11.48 37.12 24.39
C THR A 320 12.19 35.83 23.94
N SER A 321 11.72 34.68 24.41
CA SER A 321 12.26 33.37 24.07
C SER A 321 11.14 32.43 23.61
N THR A 322 11.51 31.38 22.90
CA THR A 322 10.57 30.32 22.55
C THR A 322 9.95 29.69 23.79
N VAL A 323 8.64 29.42 23.74
CA VAL A 323 7.89 28.72 24.80
C VAL A 323 7.21 27.50 24.18
N ARG A 324 7.27 26.36 24.88
CA ARG A 324 6.57 25.14 24.49
C ARG A 324 5.48 24.80 25.50
N VAL A 325 4.30 24.51 24.99
CA VAL A 325 3.11 24.26 25.79
C VAL A 325 2.24 23.20 25.14
N LYS A 326 1.22 22.75 25.89
CA LYS A 326 0.14 21.90 25.40
C LYS A 326 -1.16 22.65 25.10
N GLU A 327 -1.27 23.92 25.53
CA GLU A 327 -2.50 24.73 25.45
C GLU A 327 -2.16 26.18 25.13
N VAL A 328 -2.84 26.73 24.11
CA VAL A 328 -2.78 28.13 23.68
C VAL A 328 -4.21 28.65 23.50
N TRP A 329 -4.46 29.91 23.85
CA TRP A 329 -5.72 30.60 23.60
C TRP A 329 -5.51 31.83 22.73
N LEU A 330 -6.35 31.97 21.72
CA LEU A 330 -6.43 33.13 20.86
C LEU A 330 -7.64 33.96 21.25
N TYR A 331 -7.43 35.25 21.44
CA TYR A 331 -8.49 36.18 21.83
C TYR A 331 -8.49 37.42 20.94
N THR A 332 -9.68 37.82 20.52
CA THR A 332 -9.98 39.15 20.00
C THR A 332 -11.14 39.73 20.82
N GLY A 333 -11.19 41.04 21.05
CA GLY A 333 -12.28 41.67 21.79
C GLY A 333 -11.92 43.00 22.47
N SER A 334 -12.91 43.60 23.14
CA SER A 334 -12.83 44.96 23.68
C SER A 334 -12.40 45.16 25.12
N SER A 335 -11.09 45.33 25.34
CA SER A 335 -10.55 46.02 26.51
C SER A 335 -10.10 47.44 26.13
N GLY A 336 -10.45 48.43 26.95
CA GLY A 336 -10.46 49.86 26.58
C GLY A 336 -9.13 50.51 26.18
N ALA A 337 -8.94 50.64 24.87
CA ALA A 337 -8.27 51.70 24.11
C ALA A 337 -6.79 51.99 24.24
N GLY A 338 -6.21 52.08 23.03
CA GLY A 338 -5.18 53.06 22.70
C GLY A 338 -3.78 52.50 22.70
N GLU A 339 -3.55 51.43 23.43
CA GLU A 339 -2.25 50.83 23.58
C GLU A 339 -2.37 49.32 23.34
N GLU A 340 -1.25 48.67 23.08
CA GLU A 340 -1.17 47.21 23.03
C GLU A 340 -1.89 46.62 24.26
N MET A 341 -2.35 45.36 24.22
CA MET A 341 -2.85 44.69 25.45
C MET A 341 -1.77 44.81 26.55
N GLY A 342 -1.85 45.87 27.35
CA GLY A 342 -0.65 46.49 27.93
C GLY A 342 -0.79 47.91 28.51
N ASP A 343 -1.58 48.83 27.94
CA ASP A 343 -1.73 50.16 28.59
C ASP A 343 -3.16 50.71 28.66
N ALA A 344 -3.39 51.45 29.73
CA ALA A 344 -4.70 51.75 30.25
C ALA A 344 -5.31 53.03 29.65
N ALA A 345 -6.58 52.89 29.23
CA ALA A 345 -7.67 53.85 29.33
C ALA A 345 -8.09 54.61 28.05
N GLY A 346 -9.26 54.21 27.55
CA GLY A 346 -10.30 55.13 27.09
C GLY A 346 -10.62 55.15 25.59
N SER A 347 -11.64 54.37 25.20
CA SER A 347 -12.36 54.38 23.90
C SER A 347 -11.56 54.15 22.60
N LEU A 348 -11.42 52.91 22.11
CA LEU A 348 -11.09 52.57 20.70
C LEU A 348 -11.32 51.06 20.46
N LEU A 349 -12.49 50.66 19.95
CA LEU A 349 -12.67 49.43 19.16
C LEU A 349 -13.74 49.63 18.10
N VAL A 350 -13.32 50.37 17.09
CA VAL A 350 -13.93 50.34 15.77
C VAL A 350 -12.73 50.14 14.83
N ASN A 351 -12.65 48.97 14.17
CA ASN A 351 -11.62 48.49 13.21
C ASN A 351 -10.63 47.40 13.73
N ASN A 352 -11.12 46.29 14.31
CA ASN A 352 -10.40 45.05 14.69
C ASN A 352 -9.23 44.64 13.75
N LYS A 353 -7.99 44.54 14.26
CA LYS A 353 -6.82 44.08 13.47
C LYS A 353 -5.85 43.14 14.19
N TRP A 354 -6.10 42.71 15.43
CA TRP A 354 -5.11 41.96 16.22
C TRP A 354 -5.74 40.80 16.98
N ILE A 355 -4.98 39.71 17.11
CA ILE A 355 -5.28 38.53 17.93
C ILE A 355 -4.25 38.49 19.06
N GLY A 356 -4.72 38.48 20.31
CA GLY A 356 -3.88 38.21 21.48
C GLY A 356 -3.64 36.71 21.62
N VAL A 357 -2.38 36.33 21.83
CA VAL A 357 -1.94 34.94 21.97
C VAL A 357 -1.58 34.71 23.43
N PHE A 358 -2.24 33.74 24.06
CA PHE A 358 -2.08 33.41 25.46
C PHE A 358 -1.65 31.96 25.63
N TYR A 359 -0.89 31.68 26.67
CA TYR A 359 -0.42 30.32 26.97
C TYR A 359 -0.48 30.04 28.46
N LYS A 360 -0.52 28.75 28.82
CA LYS A 360 -0.45 28.32 30.21
C LYS A 360 1.00 28.10 30.57
N ASP A 361 1.54 28.94 31.44
CA ASP A 361 2.91 28.81 31.89
C ASP A 361 3.07 27.57 32.78
N SER A 362 3.99 26.67 32.42
CA SER A 362 4.22 25.43 33.16
C SER A 362 4.81 25.66 34.55
N ALA A 363 5.46 26.81 34.80
CA ALA A 363 6.09 27.12 36.08
C ALA A 363 5.09 27.49 37.19
N ASP A 364 3.98 28.14 36.84
CA ASP A 364 2.98 28.60 37.81
C ASP A 364 1.53 28.22 37.45
N SER A 365 1.33 27.50 36.35
CA SER A 365 0.02 27.06 35.84
C SER A 365 -0.95 28.20 35.54
N LYS A 366 -0.47 29.43 35.37
CA LYS A 366 -1.30 30.60 35.04
C LYS A 366 -1.29 30.89 33.55
N VAL A 367 -2.41 31.42 33.07
CA VAL A 367 -2.52 31.97 31.72
C VAL A 367 -1.77 33.30 31.64
N LYS A 368 -0.89 33.45 30.65
CA LYS A 368 -0.09 34.65 30.39
C LYS A 368 -0.26 35.10 28.95
N LEU A 369 -0.20 36.41 28.73
CA LEU A 369 -0.09 36.97 27.39
C LEU A 369 1.31 36.66 26.85
N TYR A 370 1.39 36.07 25.65
CA TYR A 370 2.62 35.85 24.89
C TYR A 370 2.93 37.03 23.96
N GLY A 371 1.88 37.66 23.43
CA GLY A 371 1.95 38.82 22.55
C GLY A 371 0.74 38.89 21.63
N GLN A 372 0.83 39.68 20.57
CA GLN A 372 -0.28 39.91 19.63
C GLN A 372 0.18 39.82 18.18
N VAL A 373 -0.68 39.27 17.31
CA VAL A 373 -0.45 39.12 15.86
C VAL A 373 -1.52 39.88 15.06
N ASN A 374 -1.14 40.49 13.93
CA ASN A 374 -2.04 41.30 13.12
C ASN A 374 -2.96 40.42 12.26
N ALA A 375 -4.23 40.28 12.66
CA ALA A 375 -5.27 39.52 11.96
C ALA A 375 -5.58 40.05 10.55
N SER A 376 -5.25 41.30 10.23
CA SER A 376 -5.46 41.87 8.88
C SER A 376 -4.33 41.58 7.91
N ALA A 377 -3.18 41.08 8.39
CA ALA A 377 -2.10 40.63 7.54
C ALA A 377 -2.29 39.13 7.22
N SER A 378 -1.85 38.73 6.03
CA SER A 378 -1.78 37.34 5.61
C SER A 378 -0.35 36.83 5.82
N GLY A 379 -0.19 35.57 6.20
CA GLY A 379 1.11 34.93 6.43
C GLY A 379 1.79 35.33 7.75
N VAL A 380 1.05 35.77 8.77
CA VAL A 380 1.64 36.05 10.09
C VAL A 380 1.60 34.80 10.95
N GLU A 381 2.76 34.17 11.14
CA GLU A 381 2.95 33.00 12.00
C GLU A 381 2.52 33.31 13.45
N ILE A 382 1.64 32.47 13.99
CA ILE A 382 1.13 32.55 15.36
C ILE A 382 1.87 31.56 16.25
N LEU A 383 1.97 30.31 15.79
CA LEU A 383 2.58 29.17 16.49
C LEU A 383 2.96 28.08 15.49
N ARG A 384 3.76 27.12 15.96
CA ARG A 384 4.13 25.89 15.24
C ARG A 384 3.63 24.66 15.98
N ILE A 385 3.33 23.61 15.24
CA ILE A 385 3.20 22.28 15.81
C ILE A 385 4.60 21.75 16.14
N ASN A 386 4.77 21.22 17.36
CA ASN A 386 6.03 20.67 17.83
C ASN A 386 5.85 19.20 18.22
N TYR A 387 5.76 18.34 17.22
CA TYR A 387 5.57 16.90 17.41
C TYR A 387 6.43 16.09 16.43
N GLY A 388 7.21 15.13 16.94
CA GLY A 388 8.10 14.33 16.09
C GLY A 388 9.05 15.15 15.22
N ASN A 389 9.01 14.92 13.91
CA ASN A 389 9.72 15.59 12.82
C ASN A 389 8.94 16.75 12.19
N THR A 390 7.66 16.96 12.54
CA THR A 390 6.88 18.16 12.11
C THR A 390 7.41 19.50 12.67
N LYS A 391 8.54 19.46 13.38
CA LYS A 391 9.18 20.60 14.02
C LYS A 391 9.70 21.56 12.95
N ASP A 392 9.90 22.81 13.33
CA ASP A 392 10.26 23.93 12.45
C ASP A 392 9.09 24.47 11.61
N THR A 393 9.13 24.39 10.28
CA THR A 393 8.17 25.09 9.40
C THR A 393 7.22 24.13 8.69
N ASN A 394 7.14 22.86 9.10
CA ASN A 394 6.26 21.90 8.43
C ASN A 394 4.78 22.19 8.65
N ILE A 395 4.39 22.57 9.88
CA ILE A 395 2.99 22.87 10.19
C ILE A 395 2.94 24.12 11.05
N GLN A 396 2.45 25.22 10.47
CA GLN A 396 2.40 26.53 11.09
C GLN A 396 0.96 27.05 11.12
N LEU A 397 0.51 27.54 12.27
CA LEU A 397 -0.74 28.30 12.32
C LEU A 397 -0.43 29.76 11.97
N GLU A 398 -1.11 30.29 10.97
CA GLU A 398 -0.93 31.66 10.50
C GLU A 398 -2.25 32.37 10.24
N THR A 399 -2.18 33.71 10.16
CA THR A 399 -3.32 34.53 9.75
C THR A 399 -3.47 34.53 8.24
N VAL A 400 -4.69 34.34 7.72
CA VAL A 400 -4.96 34.47 6.26
C VAL A 400 -5.46 35.86 5.91
N GLY A 401 -6.12 36.52 6.86
CA GLY A 401 -6.62 37.87 6.73
C GLY A 401 -8.00 38.03 7.39
N TYR A 402 -8.39 39.29 7.54
CA TYR A 402 -9.65 39.69 8.12
C TYR A 402 -10.66 40.00 7.01
N LYS A 403 -11.83 39.34 7.05
CA LYS A 403 -12.91 39.58 6.09
C LYS A 403 -13.91 40.57 6.69
N ALA A 404 -13.86 41.81 6.21
CA ALA A 404 -14.78 42.86 6.63
C ALA A 404 -16.21 42.61 6.11
N MET A 405 -17.21 42.99 6.89
CA MET A 405 -18.63 42.79 6.55
C MET A 405 -18.99 43.27 5.14
N THR A 406 -19.70 42.41 4.41
CA THR A 406 -20.63 42.84 3.35
C THR A 406 -22.03 42.38 3.73
N SER A 407 -23.07 43.02 3.19
CA SER A 407 -24.45 42.77 3.61
C SER A 407 -24.83 41.29 3.43
N GLY A 408 -25.04 40.56 4.53
CA GLY A 408 -25.53 39.17 4.53
C GLY A 408 -24.53 38.10 5.00
N GLN A 409 -23.30 38.44 5.40
CA GLN A 409 -22.34 37.51 6.03
C GLN A 409 -21.82 38.06 7.37
N GLY A 410 -21.37 37.17 8.27
CA GLY A 410 -20.72 37.51 9.52
C GLY A 410 -19.37 38.22 9.34
N THR A 411 -18.78 38.71 10.44
CA THR A 411 -17.37 39.13 10.44
C THR A 411 -16.53 37.93 10.86
N GLU A 412 -15.49 37.60 10.11
CA GLU A 412 -14.71 36.38 10.31
C GLU A 412 -13.21 36.69 10.40
N ILE A 413 -12.48 35.89 11.19
CA ILE A 413 -11.02 35.77 11.15
C ILE A 413 -10.68 34.41 10.56
N ASN A 414 -9.89 34.42 9.48
CA ASN A 414 -9.45 33.20 8.82
C ASN A 414 -8.05 32.85 9.31
N LEU A 415 -7.89 31.63 9.83
CA LEU A 415 -6.62 31.05 10.22
C LEU A 415 -6.28 29.90 9.27
N SER A 416 -5.00 29.75 8.91
CA SER A 416 -4.52 28.61 8.13
C SER A 416 -3.55 27.81 8.96
N LEU A 417 -3.68 26.48 8.95
CA LEU A 417 -2.54 25.62 9.12
C LEU A 417 -1.84 25.53 7.76
N ASP A 418 -0.76 26.30 7.61
CA ASP A 418 0.18 26.20 6.51
C ASP A 418 0.98 24.91 6.65
N ILE A 419 0.82 24.01 5.68
CA ILE A 419 1.38 22.66 5.71
C ILE A 419 2.38 22.51 4.57
N ILE A 420 3.64 22.30 4.95
CA ILE A 420 4.78 22.15 4.05
C ILE A 420 5.39 20.77 4.27
N GLY A 421 5.56 20.01 3.18
CA GLY A 421 6.23 18.70 3.20
C GLY A 421 7.68 18.79 3.66
N ASP A 422 8.27 17.67 4.06
CA ASP A 422 9.61 17.65 4.69
C ASP A 422 10.74 18.05 3.74
N SER A 423 10.51 17.97 2.43
CA SER A 423 11.46 18.40 1.41
C SER A 423 11.00 19.69 0.71
N THR A 424 11.90 20.65 0.59
CA THR A 424 11.64 21.97 -0.01
C THR A 424 11.46 21.93 -1.54
N SER A 425 11.44 20.77 -2.19
CA SER A 425 11.50 20.70 -3.67
C SER A 425 10.69 19.59 -4.34
N GLY A 426 9.77 18.90 -3.66
CA GLY A 426 8.96 17.91 -4.39
C GLY A 426 7.90 17.12 -3.64
N ASP A 427 7.91 17.07 -2.32
CA ASP A 427 7.03 16.16 -1.57
C ASP A 427 5.60 16.71 -1.48
N LEU A 428 5.45 18.00 -1.19
CA LEU A 428 4.18 18.75 -1.26
C LEU A 428 4.46 20.16 -1.76
N TRP A 429 3.60 20.68 -2.64
CA TRP A 429 3.69 22.08 -3.06
C TRP A 429 3.10 23.01 -1.99
N GLU A 430 3.67 24.20 -1.86
CA GLU A 430 3.19 25.23 -0.93
C GLU A 430 1.69 25.51 -1.14
N GLY A 431 0.94 25.45 -0.05
CA GLY A 431 -0.51 25.61 -0.04
C GLY A 431 -1.33 24.43 -0.56
N TYR A 432 -0.70 23.37 -1.08
CA TYR A 432 -1.44 22.22 -1.61
C TYR A 432 -2.26 21.53 -0.52
N ASP A 433 -1.72 21.44 0.70
CA ASP A 433 -2.29 20.66 1.80
C ASP A 433 -2.86 21.49 2.95
N ASP A 434 -2.90 22.81 2.82
CA ASP A 434 -3.30 23.73 3.90
C ASP A 434 -4.71 23.47 4.41
N ILE A 435 -4.92 23.61 5.72
CA ILE A 435 -6.25 23.56 6.34
C ILE A 435 -6.62 24.96 6.81
N LYS A 436 -7.70 25.53 6.27
CA LYS A 436 -8.19 26.87 6.64
C LYS A 436 -9.46 26.77 7.47
N MET A 437 -9.45 27.49 8.58
CA MET A 437 -10.54 27.58 9.56
C MET A 437 -11.05 29.01 9.62
N ASN A 438 -12.36 29.20 9.42
CA ASN A 438 -13.02 30.49 9.47
C ASN A 438 -13.71 30.65 10.83
N TRP A 439 -13.31 31.64 11.62
CA TRP A 439 -13.87 31.86 12.96
C TRP A 439 -14.74 33.10 13.00
N GLY A 440 -16.04 32.91 13.27
CA GLY A 440 -17.03 33.97 13.37
C GLY A 440 -16.83 34.86 14.59
N LEU A 441 -17.11 36.15 14.42
CA LEU A 441 -17.00 37.16 15.47
C LEU A 441 -18.37 37.73 15.86
N THR A 442 -18.54 38.03 17.14
CA THR A 442 -19.72 38.76 17.61
C THR A 442 -19.72 40.22 17.17
N ALA A 443 -20.88 40.70 16.73
CA ALA A 443 -21.10 42.10 16.37
C ALA A 443 -20.96 43.08 17.55
N VAL A 444 -20.98 42.57 18.80
CA VAL A 444 -21.00 43.41 20.01
C VAL A 444 -19.62 43.98 20.33
N ASN A 445 -18.60 43.12 20.38
CA ASN A 445 -17.25 43.49 20.80
C ASN A 445 -16.14 42.90 19.90
N GLY A 446 -16.49 42.19 18.82
CA GLY A 446 -15.53 41.57 17.92
C GLY A 446 -14.79 40.35 18.50
N SER A 447 -15.31 39.72 19.55
CA SER A 447 -14.76 38.47 20.06
C SER A 447 -15.16 37.26 19.23
N PHE A 448 -14.37 36.20 19.30
CA PHE A 448 -14.73 34.90 18.73
C PHE A 448 -16.09 34.45 19.26
N GLU A 449 -16.91 33.86 18.39
CA GLU A 449 -18.27 33.43 18.69
C GLU A 449 -18.53 31.99 18.25
N SER A 450 -18.01 31.60 17.08
CA SER A 450 -18.30 30.35 16.37
C SER A 450 -17.13 29.91 15.47
N LEU A 451 -17.11 28.63 15.07
CA LEU A 451 -16.50 28.20 13.82
C LEU A 451 -17.57 28.46 12.74
N GLY A 452 -17.20 29.20 11.69
CA GLY A 452 -18.13 29.66 10.66
C GLY A 452 -19.06 30.81 11.10
N ASP A 453 -20.16 30.99 10.36
CA ASP A 453 -21.11 32.10 10.48
C ASP A 453 -22.06 31.93 11.69
N THR A 454 -22.40 30.67 12.05
CA THR A 454 -23.41 30.35 13.06
C THR A 454 -22.85 29.43 14.13
N ALA A 455 -22.88 29.87 15.40
CA ALA A 455 -22.45 29.05 16.52
C ALA A 455 -23.18 27.70 16.59
N ALA A 456 -22.41 26.66 16.88
CA ALA A 456 -22.85 25.28 17.04
C ALA A 456 -23.69 24.76 15.88
N THR A 457 -23.27 25.05 14.64
CA THR A 457 -23.93 24.60 13.41
C THR A 457 -22.87 24.23 12.37
N GLU A 458 -23.03 23.08 11.72
CA GLU A 458 -22.15 22.66 10.64
C GLU A 458 -22.39 23.45 9.35
N GLU A 459 -21.30 23.93 8.74
CA GLU A 459 -21.33 24.80 7.59
C GLU A 459 -20.19 24.45 6.64
N GLY A 460 -20.49 24.10 5.38
CA GLY A 460 -19.46 23.55 4.48
C GLY A 460 -18.22 24.43 4.29
N SER A 461 -18.35 25.76 4.38
CA SER A 461 -17.26 26.72 4.14
C SER A 461 -16.49 27.14 5.40
N GLU A 462 -16.81 26.63 6.58
CA GLU A 462 -16.08 27.00 7.80
C GLU A 462 -14.69 26.33 7.88
N LEU A 463 -14.57 25.16 7.25
CA LEU A 463 -13.36 24.37 7.15
C LEU A 463 -13.10 24.04 5.68
N THR A 464 -11.92 24.41 5.19
CA THR A 464 -11.52 24.14 3.80
C THR A 464 -10.12 23.57 3.72
N TRP A 465 -9.86 22.72 2.72
CA TRP A 465 -8.55 22.09 2.48
C TRP A 465 -7.98 22.50 1.11
N GLY A 466 -6.70 22.86 1.06
CA GLY A 466 -5.96 23.28 -0.14
C GLY A 466 -5.99 24.79 -0.47
N ASN A 467 -5.41 25.17 -1.62
CA ASN A 467 -5.18 26.58 -2.00
C ASN A 467 -6.11 27.15 -3.10
N GLN A 468 -5.86 26.87 -4.39
CA GLN A 468 -6.48 27.61 -5.51
C GLN A 468 -7.96 27.25 -5.79
N SER A 469 -8.42 26.10 -5.29
CA SER A 469 -9.83 25.67 -5.33
C SER A 469 -10.09 24.84 -4.09
N ALA A 470 -9.91 25.49 -2.93
CA ALA A 470 -10.00 24.83 -1.64
C ALA A 470 -11.33 24.07 -1.53
N LEU A 471 -11.24 22.79 -1.16
CA LEU A 471 -12.38 21.92 -0.98
C LEU A 471 -13.09 22.31 0.32
N ASN A 472 -14.39 22.55 0.25
CA ASN A 472 -15.22 22.73 1.44
C ASN A 472 -15.43 21.38 2.11
N ILE A 473 -14.86 21.21 3.31
CA ILE A 473 -14.90 19.93 4.03
C ILE A 473 -15.72 19.99 5.32
N GLY A 474 -16.18 21.17 5.75
CA GLY A 474 -16.90 21.34 7.02
C GLY A 474 -18.23 20.56 7.14
N ALA A 475 -18.78 20.06 6.04
CA ALA A 475 -20.04 19.30 6.03
C ALA A 475 -19.86 17.78 5.82
N LYS A 476 -18.62 17.29 5.71
CA LYS A 476 -18.31 15.85 5.56
C LYS A 476 -18.44 15.13 6.90
N ASP A 477 -19.14 13.99 6.92
CA ASP A 477 -19.48 13.20 8.13
C ASP A 477 -18.51 12.06 8.43
N GLU A 478 -17.44 11.93 7.64
CA GLU A 478 -16.39 10.94 7.84
C GLU A 478 -15.06 11.60 8.24
N ASP A 479 -14.15 10.79 8.76
CA ASP A 479 -12.76 11.20 8.94
C ASP A 479 -12.10 11.31 7.56
N HIS A 480 -11.30 12.36 7.34
CA HIS A 480 -10.60 12.58 6.07
C HIS A 480 -9.10 12.70 6.28
N ARG A 481 -8.31 12.20 5.34
CA ARG A 481 -6.85 12.29 5.40
C ARG A 481 -6.30 13.26 4.34
N THR A 482 -5.37 14.13 4.77
CA THR A 482 -4.65 15.05 3.88
C THR A 482 -3.46 14.38 3.19
N ALA A 483 -2.85 15.04 2.21
CA ALA A 483 -1.66 14.53 1.51
C ALA A 483 -0.41 14.43 2.41
N TYR A 484 -0.29 15.28 3.44
CA TYR A 484 0.74 15.15 4.49
C TYR A 484 0.50 13.94 5.40
N GLY A 485 -0.76 13.48 5.46
CA GLY A 485 -1.19 12.38 6.32
C GLY A 485 -1.86 12.82 7.62
N ILE A 486 -2.28 14.08 7.74
CA ILE A 486 -3.11 14.58 8.86
C ILE A 486 -4.51 14.01 8.71
N ILE A 487 -5.10 13.50 9.79
CA ILE A 487 -6.50 13.05 9.81
C ILE A 487 -7.36 14.16 10.41
N ILE A 488 -8.38 14.59 9.68
CA ILE A 488 -9.40 15.55 10.09
C ILE A 488 -10.61 14.72 10.54
N SER A 489 -10.90 14.69 11.84
CA SER A 489 -11.93 13.80 12.39
C SER A 489 -13.32 14.41 12.29
N ASP A 490 -14.24 13.68 11.65
CA ASP A 490 -15.66 14.00 11.43
C ASP A 490 -15.93 15.52 11.43
N PRO A 491 -15.56 16.22 10.33
CA PRO A 491 -15.68 17.67 10.23
C PRO A 491 -17.08 18.16 10.58
N LYS A 492 -18.13 17.51 10.08
CA LYS A 492 -19.53 17.90 10.30
C LYS A 492 -19.91 17.87 11.77
N SER A 493 -19.65 16.76 12.45
CA SER A 493 -20.00 16.62 13.87
C SER A 493 -19.16 17.54 14.74
N SER A 494 -17.85 17.64 14.46
CA SER A 494 -16.93 18.52 15.20
C SER A 494 -17.33 19.99 15.04
N SER A 495 -17.56 20.43 13.80
CA SER A 495 -17.96 21.79 13.49
C SER A 495 -19.31 22.19 14.09
N SER A 496 -20.28 21.27 14.16
CA SER A 496 -21.55 21.52 14.87
C SER A 496 -21.38 21.84 16.37
N SER A 497 -20.16 21.66 16.90
CA SER A 497 -19.73 22.05 18.25
C SER A 497 -18.64 23.14 18.25
N ASP A 498 -18.52 23.92 17.16
CA ASP A 498 -17.50 24.95 16.95
C ASP A 498 -16.06 24.46 17.17
N LYS A 499 -15.77 23.25 16.67
CA LYS A 499 -14.53 22.50 16.93
C LYS A 499 -13.92 21.91 15.66
N VAL A 500 -12.60 21.90 15.59
CA VAL A 500 -11.81 21.13 14.62
C VAL A 500 -10.91 20.17 15.38
N VAL A 501 -10.95 18.89 15.04
CA VAL A 501 -10.10 17.84 15.63
C VAL A 501 -9.18 17.28 14.57
N LEU A 502 -7.88 17.37 14.81
CA LEU A 502 -6.83 16.89 13.92
C LEU A 502 -6.00 15.83 14.62
N SER A 503 -5.74 14.71 13.96
CA SER A 503 -4.67 13.80 14.35
C SER A 503 -3.47 14.04 13.44
N ILE A 504 -2.42 14.62 14.00
CA ILE A 504 -1.21 15.01 13.27
C ILE A 504 -0.16 13.90 13.46
N PRO A 505 0.38 13.31 12.38
CA PRO A 505 1.42 12.29 12.46
C PRO A 505 2.74 12.87 12.99
N GLN A 506 3.59 12.04 13.58
CA GLN A 506 4.90 12.48 14.05
C GLN A 506 5.86 12.83 12.90
N ASP A 507 5.58 12.44 11.67
CA ASP A 507 6.37 12.73 10.47
C ASP A 507 5.43 12.80 9.25
N GLN A 508 5.89 13.32 8.11
CA GLN A 508 5.08 13.22 6.89
C GLN A 508 4.85 11.74 6.54
N VAL A 509 3.59 11.36 6.29
CA VAL A 509 3.25 9.98 5.96
C VAL A 509 3.65 9.67 4.52
N LYS A 510 4.42 8.61 4.32
CA LYS A 510 4.86 8.12 3.00
C LYS A 510 4.44 6.67 2.84
N ALA A 511 4.05 6.28 1.64
CA ALA A 511 3.77 4.90 1.31
C ALA A 511 5.08 4.16 0.97
N ASN A 512 5.23 2.95 1.51
CA ASN A 512 6.28 2.02 1.13
C ASN A 512 5.75 1.12 0.01
N ILE A 513 6.21 1.38 -1.21
CA ILE A 513 5.92 0.51 -2.36
C ILE A 513 7.08 -0.46 -2.54
N VAL A 514 6.79 -1.74 -2.48
CA VAL A 514 7.77 -2.82 -2.60
C VAL A 514 7.47 -3.62 -3.86
N ILE A 515 8.47 -3.79 -4.71
CA ILE A 515 8.35 -4.65 -5.89
C ILE A 515 9.05 -5.97 -5.60
N LYS A 516 8.27 -7.04 -5.65
CA LYS A 516 8.65 -8.39 -5.28
C LYS A 516 8.71 -9.25 -6.53
N GLY A 517 9.80 -9.99 -6.75
CA GLY A 517 9.80 -11.12 -7.69
C GLY A 517 9.43 -12.44 -6.99
N THR A 518 9.19 -13.50 -7.75
CA THR A 518 8.89 -14.87 -7.24
C THR A 518 9.90 -15.49 -6.24
N SER A 519 11.08 -14.87 -6.03
CA SER A 519 12.10 -15.26 -5.06
C SER A 519 12.40 -14.17 -4.03
N SER A 520 11.61 -13.09 -4.02
CA SER A 520 11.99 -11.86 -3.34
C SER A 520 12.22 -12.03 -1.84
N THR A 521 13.38 -11.52 -1.46
CA THR A 521 13.94 -11.43 -0.13
C THR A 521 13.16 -10.42 0.71
N VAL A 522 12.81 -10.79 1.94
CA VAL A 522 12.35 -9.82 2.95
C VAL A 522 13.60 -9.20 3.58
N SER A 523 13.78 -7.89 3.44
CA SER A 523 14.81 -7.14 4.16
C SER A 523 14.28 -6.65 5.50
N SER A 524 14.90 -7.09 6.60
CA SER A 524 14.71 -6.53 7.93
C SER A 524 16.08 -6.47 8.62
N GLY A 525 16.62 -5.26 8.76
CA GLY A 525 17.97 -5.03 9.30
C GLY A 525 19.11 -5.52 8.39
N ASP A 526 20.36 -5.40 8.88
CA ASP A 526 21.64 -5.69 8.17
C ASP A 526 21.84 -7.16 7.71
N VAL A 527 20.79 -7.99 7.66
CA VAL A 527 20.86 -9.41 7.29
C VAL A 527 19.83 -9.74 6.22
N THR A 528 20.30 -10.27 5.10
CA THR A 528 19.50 -10.72 3.94
C THR A 528 19.00 -12.15 4.15
N TYR A 529 17.70 -12.38 4.04
CA TYR A 529 17.11 -13.72 3.97
C TYR A 529 16.56 -13.98 2.57
N VAL A 530 16.93 -15.11 1.97
CA VAL A 530 16.38 -15.60 0.70
C VAL A 530 15.33 -16.67 1.01
N PRO A 531 14.02 -16.39 0.90
CA PRO A 531 13.01 -17.43 0.99
C PRO A 531 13.19 -18.36 -0.21
N VAL A 532 13.49 -19.63 0.07
CA VAL A 532 13.59 -20.68 -0.95
C VAL A 532 12.31 -21.51 -0.87
N GLN A 533 11.57 -21.60 -1.98
CA GLN A 533 10.54 -22.62 -2.17
C GLN A 533 11.21 -24.00 -2.01
N VAL A 534 10.91 -24.68 -0.90
CA VAL A 534 11.41 -26.02 -0.62
C VAL A 534 10.25 -26.99 -0.66
N THR A 535 10.39 -28.08 -1.42
CA THR A 535 9.47 -29.20 -1.31
C THR A 535 9.75 -29.91 0.02
N PRO A 536 8.83 -29.88 1.00
CA PRO A 536 9.07 -30.49 2.29
C PRO A 536 9.14 -32.01 2.13
N VAL A 537 10.13 -32.64 2.77
CA VAL A 537 10.20 -34.09 2.90
C VAL A 537 9.66 -34.47 4.27
N THR A 538 8.54 -35.18 4.29
CA THR A 538 7.95 -35.68 5.54
C THR A 538 8.73 -36.89 6.04
N LYS A 539 9.08 -36.89 7.33
CA LYS A 539 9.83 -37.96 8.00
C LYS A 539 9.31 -38.17 9.41
N PHE A 540 9.37 -39.41 9.90
CA PHE A 540 9.30 -39.67 11.33
C PHE A 540 10.54 -39.15 12.03
N ALA A 541 10.42 -38.79 13.31
CA ALA A 541 11.55 -38.41 14.16
C ALA A 541 12.69 -39.45 14.12
N SER A 542 12.35 -40.74 14.07
CA SER A 542 13.31 -41.84 13.99
C SER A 542 14.06 -41.95 12.65
N GLU A 543 13.62 -41.25 11.61
CA GLU A 543 14.25 -41.22 10.28
C GLU A 543 15.18 -40.01 10.10
N VAL A 544 15.24 -39.13 11.09
CA VAL A 544 16.13 -37.97 11.15
C VAL A 544 17.38 -38.36 11.94
N SER A 545 18.48 -38.63 11.25
CA SER A 545 19.74 -39.04 11.88
C SER A 545 20.47 -37.91 12.59
N SER A 546 20.25 -36.66 12.17
CA SER A 546 20.83 -35.45 12.77
C SER A 546 19.88 -34.28 12.56
N ALA A 547 19.24 -33.79 13.63
CA ALA A 547 18.29 -32.68 13.54
C ALA A 547 18.95 -31.37 13.05
N SER A 548 20.19 -31.13 13.47
CA SER A 548 20.98 -29.96 13.06
C SER A 548 21.37 -29.90 11.58
N ALA A 549 21.12 -30.97 10.81
CA ALA A 549 21.43 -31.00 9.39
C ALA A 549 20.33 -30.35 8.52
N TYR A 550 19.19 -29.95 9.11
CA TYR A 550 17.99 -29.54 8.39
C TYR A 550 17.35 -28.29 9.01
N ASN A 551 16.66 -27.51 8.17
CA ASN A 551 15.56 -26.69 8.66
C ASN A 551 14.38 -27.62 8.95
N LEU A 552 13.73 -27.47 10.09
CA LEU A 552 12.74 -28.44 10.57
C LEU A 552 11.42 -27.77 10.92
N ILE A 553 10.33 -28.46 10.60
CA ILE A 553 9.01 -28.22 11.18
C ILE A 553 8.66 -29.48 11.97
N LEU A 554 8.62 -29.36 13.30
CA LEU A 554 8.29 -30.43 14.22
C LEU A 554 6.79 -30.37 14.53
N VAL A 555 6.03 -31.31 13.94
CA VAL A 555 4.60 -31.43 14.20
C VAL A 555 4.36 -32.41 15.34
N GLY A 556 3.64 -31.96 16.36
CA GLY A 556 3.32 -32.72 17.57
C GLY A 556 4.27 -32.44 18.74
N GLY A 557 3.74 -32.45 19.97
CA GLY A 557 4.49 -32.17 21.19
C GLY A 557 5.49 -33.27 21.58
N PRO A 558 6.22 -33.09 22.70
CA PRO A 558 7.32 -33.95 23.11
C PRO A 558 6.93 -35.41 23.42
N CYS A 559 5.64 -35.67 23.67
CA CYS A 559 5.13 -37.03 23.81
C CYS A 559 5.01 -37.78 22.47
N ALA A 560 4.85 -37.05 21.36
CA ALA A 560 4.61 -37.59 20.02
C ALA A 560 5.85 -37.48 19.12
N ASN A 561 6.73 -36.51 19.38
CA ASN A 561 7.91 -36.24 18.58
C ASN A 561 9.15 -36.13 19.48
N ALA A 562 10.01 -37.16 19.42
CA ALA A 562 11.18 -37.27 20.29
C ALA A 562 12.24 -36.18 20.07
N LEU A 563 12.23 -35.48 18.92
CA LEU A 563 13.18 -34.41 18.63
C LEU A 563 12.85 -33.08 19.34
N VAL A 564 11.64 -32.96 19.89
CA VAL A 564 11.19 -31.74 20.57
C VAL A 564 11.98 -31.49 21.84
N GLU A 565 12.28 -32.55 22.60
CA GLU A 565 13.09 -32.45 23.83
C GLU A 565 14.49 -31.91 23.53
N ASP A 566 15.12 -32.41 22.46
CA ASP A 566 16.48 -32.02 22.06
C ASP A 566 16.57 -30.57 21.56
N LEU A 567 15.52 -30.05 20.91
CA LEU A 567 15.53 -28.73 20.24
C LEU A 567 14.88 -27.61 21.04
N PHE A 568 13.89 -27.92 21.87
CA PHE A 568 13.09 -26.91 22.57
C PHE A 568 13.15 -27.04 24.10
N ASP A 569 13.92 -28.00 24.64
CA ASP A 569 14.02 -28.28 26.07
C ASP A 569 12.64 -28.55 26.72
N MET A 570 11.77 -29.22 25.96
CA MET A 570 10.42 -29.58 26.39
C MET A 570 10.27 -31.09 26.51
N THR A 571 9.86 -31.57 27.68
CA THR A 571 9.58 -32.99 27.91
C THR A 571 8.08 -33.25 27.96
N CYS A 572 7.68 -34.51 27.74
CA CYS A 572 6.28 -34.92 27.88
C CYS A 572 5.74 -34.65 29.31
N GLU A 573 6.59 -34.75 30.33
CA GLU A 573 6.20 -34.51 31.73
C GLU A 573 6.12 -33.00 32.08
N SER A 574 6.79 -32.15 31.31
CA SER A 574 6.86 -30.69 31.52
C SER A 574 5.99 -29.90 30.55
N TRP A 575 5.04 -30.55 29.86
CA TRP A 575 4.12 -29.88 28.95
C TRP A 575 3.22 -28.90 29.71
N ALA A 576 3.32 -27.62 29.37
CA ALA A 576 2.71 -26.53 30.13
C ALA A 576 1.29 -26.14 29.70
N TYR A 577 0.85 -26.62 28.53
CA TYR A 577 -0.41 -26.21 27.90
C TYR A 577 -1.56 -27.14 28.27
N ALA A 578 -2.76 -26.57 28.38
CA ALA A 578 -4.00 -27.28 28.67
C ALA A 578 -4.69 -27.80 27.39
N GLU A 579 -5.72 -28.61 27.57
CA GLU A 579 -6.61 -28.98 26.46
C GLU A 579 -7.28 -27.72 25.90
N GLY A 580 -7.27 -27.57 24.58
CA GLY A 580 -7.68 -26.32 23.93
C GLY A 580 -6.50 -25.44 23.51
N GLU A 581 -5.30 -25.67 24.06
CA GLU A 581 -4.11 -24.85 23.83
C GLU A 581 -3.04 -25.61 23.04
N ALA A 582 -2.29 -24.84 22.25
CA ALA A 582 -1.15 -25.26 21.48
C ALA A 582 -0.11 -24.14 21.40
N VAL A 583 1.11 -24.50 21.02
CA VAL A 583 2.22 -23.57 20.83
C VAL A 583 2.78 -23.69 19.43
N ILE A 584 3.13 -22.54 18.86
CA ILE A 584 4.02 -22.44 17.72
C ILE A 584 5.27 -21.70 18.18
N LYS A 585 6.44 -22.32 18.03
CA LYS A 585 7.69 -21.79 18.58
C LYS A 585 8.84 -21.94 17.61
N LEU A 586 9.64 -20.89 17.46
CA LEU A 586 10.88 -20.89 16.69
C LEU A 586 12.07 -21.07 17.61
N ALA A 587 13.04 -21.87 17.18
CA ALA A 587 14.32 -22.05 17.84
C ALA A 587 15.47 -22.09 16.84
N GLU A 588 16.63 -21.62 17.28
CA GLU A 588 17.89 -21.79 16.56
C GLU A 588 18.28 -23.28 16.54
N ASN A 589 18.78 -23.74 15.40
CA ASN A 589 19.24 -25.11 15.18
C ASN A 589 20.63 -25.09 14.53
N GLY A 590 21.58 -24.40 15.15
CA GLY A 590 22.88 -24.08 14.55
C GLY A 590 22.71 -22.98 13.47
N ASP A 591 23.24 -23.22 12.27
CA ASP A 591 23.05 -22.31 11.11
C ASP A 591 21.67 -22.51 10.42
N LYS A 592 20.73 -23.16 11.10
CA LYS A 592 19.40 -23.56 10.61
C LYS A 592 18.32 -23.14 11.62
N VAL A 593 17.07 -23.23 11.22
CA VAL A 593 15.91 -22.89 12.06
C VAL A 593 15.03 -24.12 12.25
N ALA A 594 14.48 -24.27 13.46
CA ALA A 594 13.45 -25.26 13.78
C ALA A 594 12.18 -24.56 14.26
N MET A 595 11.03 -25.01 13.77
CA MET A 595 9.71 -24.57 14.22
C MET A 595 8.96 -25.73 14.86
N LEU A 596 8.47 -25.55 16.08
CA LEU A 596 7.56 -26.46 16.76
C LEU A 596 6.12 -26.06 16.45
N VAL A 597 5.27 -27.03 16.11
CA VAL A 597 3.82 -26.88 15.98
C VAL A 597 3.18 -27.99 16.80
N ALA A 598 2.77 -27.68 18.03
CA ALA A 598 2.41 -28.70 19.00
C ALA A 598 1.23 -28.28 19.89
N GLY A 599 0.18 -29.10 19.89
CA GLY A 599 -0.94 -28.97 20.81
C GLY A 599 -0.98 -30.06 21.87
N THR A 600 -1.74 -29.81 22.94
CA THR A 600 -1.97 -30.78 24.03
C THR A 600 -2.67 -32.04 23.52
N SER A 601 -3.60 -31.88 22.59
CA SER A 601 -4.25 -32.97 21.86
C SER A 601 -3.91 -32.98 20.36
N GLY A 602 -4.30 -34.05 19.66
CA GLY A 602 -4.20 -34.13 18.21
C GLY A 602 -5.08 -33.08 17.50
N GLU A 603 -6.22 -32.71 18.09
CA GLU A 603 -7.07 -31.63 17.55
C GLU A 603 -6.43 -30.25 17.77
N ASP A 604 -5.78 -30.05 18.92
CA ASP A 604 -5.07 -28.81 19.24
C ASP A 604 -3.88 -28.60 18.29
N THR A 605 -3.15 -29.68 17.99
CA THR A 605 -2.06 -29.65 17.00
C THR A 605 -2.59 -29.32 15.60
N ARG A 606 -3.77 -29.82 15.21
CA ARG A 606 -4.40 -29.47 13.93
C ARG A 606 -4.86 -28.01 13.90
N ARG A 607 -5.34 -27.45 15.01
CA ARG A 607 -5.67 -26.02 15.12
C ARG A 607 -4.43 -25.15 14.92
N ALA A 608 -3.33 -25.47 15.62
CA ALA A 608 -2.06 -24.76 15.42
C ALA A 608 -1.57 -24.86 13.96
N ALA A 609 -1.65 -26.04 13.34
CA ALA A 609 -1.28 -26.20 11.94
C ALA A 609 -2.19 -25.40 10.98
N LYS A 610 -3.51 -25.32 11.25
CA LYS A 610 -4.44 -24.50 10.47
C LYS A 610 -4.12 -23.01 10.63
N ALA A 611 -3.87 -22.54 11.85
CA ALA A 611 -3.47 -21.17 12.13
C ALA A 611 -2.18 -20.79 11.39
N LEU A 612 -1.19 -21.69 11.36
CA LEU A 612 0.07 -21.49 10.64
C LEU A 612 -0.10 -21.51 9.12
N LEU A 613 -1.02 -22.33 8.58
CA LEU A 613 -1.32 -22.34 7.15
C LEU A 613 -2.02 -21.04 6.71
N SER A 614 -2.90 -20.52 7.56
CA SER A 614 -3.63 -19.26 7.40
C SER A 614 -2.96 -18.11 8.16
N TYR A 615 -1.63 -18.07 8.19
CA TYR A 615 -0.89 -17.14 9.06
C TYR A 615 -1.21 -15.66 8.81
N SER A 616 -1.63 -15.31 7.59
CA SER A 616 -2.07 -13.95 7.21
C SER A 616 -3.31 -13.47 7.97
N ASP A 617 -4.13 -14.39 8.48
CA ASP A 617 -5.39 -14.10 9.14
C ASP A 617 -5.20 -13.85 10.65
N TYR A 618 -3.98 -13.98 11.17
CA TYR A 618 -3.65 -13.92 12.58
C TYR A 618 -2.38 -13.09 12.85
N ASP A 619 -2.32 -12.45 14.01
CA ASP A 619 -1.16 -11.64 14.40
C ASP A 619 -0.03 -12.50 15.00
N PHE A 620 0.76 -13.12 14.12
CA PHE A 620 1.98 -13.83 14.52
C PHE A 620 3.11 -12.84 14.79
N SER A 621 3.54 -12.73 16.04
CA SER A 621 4.69 -11.90 16.42
C SER A 621 5.63 -12.62 17.40
N GLY A 622 6.91 -12.25 17.36
CA GLY A 622 7.95 -12.83 18.22
C GLY A 622 8.42 -14.23 17.81
N SER A 623 9.03 -14.96 18.74
CA SER A 623 9.57 -16.32 18.52
C SER A 623 8.67 -17.42 19.08
N GLU A 624 7.57 -17.07 19.75
CA GLU A 624 6.68 -18.01 20.42
C GLU A 624 5.27 -17.42 20.50
N VAL A 625 4.28 -18.20 20.07
CA VAL A 625 2.86 -17.82 20.15
C VAL A 625 2.05 -18.99 20.70
N MET A 626 1.00 -18.65 21.45
CA MET A 626 -0.02 -19.58 21.88
C MET A 626 -1.19 -19.56 20.92
N VAL A 627 -1.63 -20.75 20.52
CA VAL A 627 -2.86 -20.95 19.75
C VAL A 627 -3.89 -21.58 20.67
N SER A 628 -5.02 -20.90 20.88
CA SER A 628 -6.11 -21.38 21.74
C SER A 628 -7.42 -21.49 20.96
N GLY A 629 -8.33 -22.35 21.43
CA GLY A 629 -9.63 -22.48 20.79
C GLY A 629 -10.39 -23.75 21.16
N THR A 630 -11.69 -23.78 20.82
CA THR A 630 -12.55 -24.93 21.10
C THR A 630 -12.87 -25.78 19.86
N SER A 631 -12.56 -25.30 18.64
CA SER A 631 -12.82 -26.01 17.38
C SER A 631 -11.89 -25.53 16.25
N LEU A 632 -11.87 -26.23 15.11
CA LEU A 632 -11.10 -25.77 13.94
C LEU A 632 -11.60 -24.45 13.33
N GLU A 633 -12.78 -23.97 13.71
CA GLU A 633 -13.35 -22.69 13.26
C GLU A 633 -13.29 -21.60 14.35
N ASP A 634 -12.75 -21.93 15.52
CA ASP A 634 -12.61 -21.04 16.68
C ASP A 634 -11.14 -21.07 17.10
N ILE A 635 -10.34 -20.16 16.54
CA ILE A 635 -8.88 -20.09 16.69
C ILE A 635 -8.51 -18.66 17.09
N ASN A 636 -7.77 -18.54 18.20
CA ASN A 636 -7.13 -17.32 18.64
C ASN A 636 -5.61 -17.52 18.69
N VAL A 637 -4.85 -16.51 18.25
CA VAL A 637 -3.38 -16.52 18.27
C VAL A 637 -2.91 -15.31 19.06
N GLU A 638 -2.01 -15.53 20.02
CA GLU A 638 -1.40 -14.46 20.81
C GLU A 638 0.08 -14.76 21.08
N ALA A 639 0.92 -13.73 21.06
CA ALA A 639 2.33 -13.84 21.46
C ALA A 639 2.45 -14.04 22.98
N ILE A 640 3.43 -14.87 23.41
CA ILE A 640 3.63 -15.22 24.83
C ILE A 640 5.06 -15.04 25.33
#